data_AF-A0A518D2I6-F1
#
_entry.id   AF-A0A518D2I6-F1
#
_cell.length_a   1.000
_cell.length_b   1.000
_cell.length_c   1.000
_cell.angle_alpha   90.00
_cell.angle_beta   90.00
_cell.angle_gamma   90.00
#
_symmetry.space_group_name_H-M   'P 1'
#
loop_
_entity.id
_entity.type
_entity.pdbx_description
1 polymer ?
#
loop_
_entity_poly.entity_id
_entity_poly.type
_entity_poly.pdbx_seq_one_letter_code
_entity_poly.pdbx_strand_id
1 'polypeptide(L)'
;MLHRSALVVAALATLLTISAGQAAGPPKDPVQQTAETTFAPRAIGPVGFDTAGPYDAFDLCSRAGIDARRPGQARRAQPVLARRDRTARRLARNLVVTLPAQVPAPAPTGPQPAGAQGQQGQGGGPQIPVATTSAAAFAALTGQALVDELADPQSVLDVLWAFDADVATVMAQGNVALVAAEIGVLGAQVAANADRLAGLVYFLQIAYYHEFYEASLTYDAATNDACAQAVAGLATSPDFLLETQLVRDLRSRWIFTIDSVNATHLALPAIEDLVERWNADPSLANQYTERVDTFGIFFSLARQIGNANGTQPNSWTGIVPASLVADIEVPALDLAYTPNTAAITENALFAIAHFAYLDTPTADAGHQILSTAFNTFPVYSGPWFRALRDLDYFYGGVLADGTVLDIDQYRSDVEAIALPNTYTFDQGALVFRTAIDRAKAEAMYAAIQEVEAQFFRATGNDAAVIGDSGDPLTLVIYASPDDYALYQPFLTGLSTANGGIYIEGDTTLYTYDRTPQQSYFTLEELLRHEYTHFLDGRFQVVGGFYGAGTLYEGGRIDTLGEGLAEYCVGSTRANGILRREQMLTQVANDPLGPMTIAEVLLGTYDLGFRFYPHSACINKFLEDEAPDLQLELYATVRANDVAAFDALRDQIVNDAQLQADYDAWLAASIADVQSGTGLFAEDVPTVAPPANLPTGNESTVRGELATAAGVGASEFYAWGSRYRFASEVALPVAASATPADLRDAFSAHLDSVFVTGLESAGPNFQSQVAWNGAIEHSGTSASARIFVEGPFRVDATDTVPPAAPVGLMGDGSGAAIELSWVPNGEDDLAGYRIHSSSTSGGPYTPVSTQTLTATNGTVTGASSLLTYYVVTAVDAAGNESAFSNEISVGLERRVLVINGYFDNGNFSNTQSYVDGLTALGIGYEVWNPFTDGPITDALLANFVDGMVIWSVGYTNPSFPGQFDAARRAMLRTYLDAGGNLMISGAYLASNFDATPLFTDYFHVDNVVASIDLPKQRGRSGNPVGGGINLTSTYTGYNSEIDVSAPGERAFTYIPGGGAGQIQSSGASVATIEDGYRVLYLAQPFSTLDGPSRSALLERATDWLIPTEPTLSLTPTIAGATNTIHLENGQPGENVLFLVGWIPGNLPTGCPSGARIGIKNWIQLLTLPCDANGEIQFDVDVPPVFAGLTFLIQGAMLGTCDTTNTVTAAF
;
A
#
# COMPACT_ATOMS: atom_id res chain seq x y z
N MET A 1 -7.13 32.86 4.94
CA MET A 1 -6.86 34.23 5.47
C MET A 1 -6.17 34.10 6.83
N LEU A 2 -5.24 35.01 7.18
CA LEU A 2 -4.69 35.29 8.53
C LEU A 2 -4.08 34.07 9.30
N HIS A 3 -2.76 33.77 9.37
CA HIS A 3 -1.48 34.52 9.48
C HIS A 3 -0.97 34.73 10.94
N ARG A 4 0.33 34.43 11.16
CA ARG A 4 1.26 34.69 12.31
C ARG A 4 1.54 33.55 13.32
N SER A 5 2.72 33.40 13.95
CA SER A 5 4.16 33.66 13.61
C SER A 5 5.07 33.39 14.85
N ALA A 6 6.34 32.98 14.61
CA ALA A 6 7.56 33.22 15.43
C ALA A 6 7.78 32.47 16.79
N LEU A 7 8.99 32.32 17.39
CA LEU A 7 10.43 32.16 16.98
C LEU A 7 11.32 32.02 18.28
N VAL A 8 12.58 31.56 18.21
CA VAL A 8 13.74 31.78 19.16
C VAL A 8 14.15 30.71 20.25
N VAL A 9 15.19 29.91 19.93
CA VAL A 9 16.56 29.75 20.57
C VAL A 9 16.80 29.54 22.11
N ALA A 10 17.32 28.33 22.43
CA ALA A 10 18.51 27.88 23.24
C ALA A 10 18.85 28.21 24.73
N ALA A 11 19.39 27.18 25.41
CA ALA A 11 20.51 27.15 26.40
C ALA A 11 21.06 25.68 26.45
N LEU A 12 22.34 25.27 26.40
CA LEU A 12 23.62 25.62 27.10
C LEU A 12 23.54 25.43 28.64
N ALA A 13 24.46 24.74 29.33
CA ALA A 13 25.70 24.02 28.97
C ALA A 13 26.08 22.96 30.05
N THR A 14 26.85 21.91 29.73
CA THR A 14 28.27 21.63 30.14
C THR A 14 28.44 20.08 30.29
N LEU A 15 29.60 19.44 30.44
CA LEU A 15 31.02 19.85 30.61
C LEU A 15 31.95 18.80 29.96
N LEU A 16 33.25 19.12 29.79
CA LEU A 16 34.32 18.27 29.23
C LEU A 16 35.39 17.96 30.28
N THR A 17 35.96 16.75 30.25
CA THR A 17 37.40 16.41 30.50
C THR A 17 37.59 14.95 30.08
N ILE A 18 38.59 14.54 29.28
CA ILE A 18 40.01 14.38 29.66
C ILE A 18 40.94 14.63 28.45
N SER A 19 42.10 15.26 28.70
CA SER A 19 43.25 15.47 27.79
C SER A 19 44.10 14.19 27.64
N ALA A 20 44.60 13.75 26.47
CA ALA A 20 45.41 14.38 25.39
C ALA A 20 46.93 14.17 25.50
N GLY A 21 47.57 13.87 24.36
CA GLY A 21 49.02 13.65 24.16
C GLY A 21 49.28 13.11 22.74
N GLN A 22 49.28 13.95 21.69
CA GLN A 22 50.42 14.73 21.16
C GLN A 22 51.41 13.92 20.29
N ALA A 23 52.04 14.44 19.22
CA ALA A 23 51.76 15.53 18.25
C ALA A 23 52.95 15.65 17.28
N ALA A 24 52.74 15.88 15.96
CA ALA A 24 53.57 16.72 15.05
C ALA A 24 53.22 16.54 13.55
N GLY A 25 53.08 17.65 12.82
CA GLY A 25 53.29 17.76 11.36
C GLY A 25 54.34 18.85 11.09
N PRO A 26 54.36 19.60 9.96
CA PRO A 26 53.80 19.41 8.61
C PRO A 26 54.93 19.42 7.53
N PRO A 27 54.70 19.49 6.18
CA PRO A 27 54.38 20.76 5.47
C PRO A 27 53.47 20.59 4.21
N LYS A 28 53.43 21.62 3.34
CA LYS A 28 52.41 21.91 2.28
C LYS A 28 52.79 21.48 0.85
N ASP A 29 51.75 21.25 0.02
CA ASP A 29 51.58 21.49 -1.45
C ASP A 29 52.67 21.09 -2.48
N PRO A 30 52.32 20.77 -3.76
CA PRO A 30 51.03 20.99 -4.44
C PRO A 30 50.41 19.75 -5.13
N VAL A 31 49.09 19.76 -5.33
CA VAL A 31 48.41 18.89 -6.31
C VAL A 31 47.87 19.77 -7.45
N GLN A 32 48.10 19.33 -8.69
CA GLN A 32 47.65 20.05 -9.89
C GLN A 32 46.14 19.96 -10.06
N GLN A 33 45.55 21.04 -10.59
CA GLN A 33 44.23 20.99 -11.19
C GLN A 33 44.26 20.07 -12.43
N THR A 34 43.51 18.97 -12.40
CA THR A 34 43.02 18.28 -13.60
C THR A 34 41.50 18.37 -13.59
N ALA A 35 40.91 18.70 -14.74
CA ALA A 35 39.54 19.16 -14.83
C ALA A 35 38.51 18.12 -14.37
N GLU A 36 37.42 18.61 -13.78
CA GLU A 36 36.16 17.88 -13.70
C GLU A 36 35.70 17.57 -15.12
N THR A 37 35.75 16.30 -15.52
CA THR A 37 35.16 15.84 -16.78
C THR A 37 33.66 15.66 -16.56
N THR A 38 32.89 16.69 -16.90
CA THR A 38 31.44 16.58 -17.08
C THR A 38 31.15 15.54 -18.16
N PHE A 39 30.59 14.40 -17.76
CA PHE A 39 30.14 13.37 -18.70
C PHE A 39 28.90 13.87 -19.45
N ALA A 40 28.90 13.71 -20.77
CA ALA A 40 27.75 13.90 -21.63
C ALA A 40 27.38 12.53 -22.24
N PRO A 41 26.12 12.09 -22.20
CA PRO A 41 25.70 10.85 -22.83
C PRO A 41 25.85 10.95 -24.36
N ARG A 42 26.17 9.82 -25.00
CA ARG A 42 26.44 9.73 -26.44
C ARG A 42 25.24 9.07 -27.13
N ALA A 43 24.88 9.56 -28.32
CA ALA A 43 23.64 9.17 -29.00
C ALA A 43 23.64 7.70 -29.47
N ILE A 44 22.46 7.06 -29.34
CA ILE A 44 22.09 5.77 -29.95
C ILE A 44 21.23 6.08 -31.20
N GLY A 45 21.33 5.25 -32.25
CA GLY A 45 20.68 5.48 -33.55
C GLY A 45 19.15 5.28 -33.56
N PRO A 46 18.46 5.73 -34.63
CA PRO A 46 17.01 5.59 -34.76
C PRO A 46 16.58 4.19 -35.22
N VAL A 47 15.61 3.59 -34.52
CA VAL A 47 14.93 2.34 -34.91
C VAL A 47 13.72 2.67 -35.79
N GLY A 48 13.45 1.81 -36.78
CA GLY A 48 12.40 2.04 -37.79
C GLY A 48 10.97 1.93 -37.25
N PHE A 49 10.06 2.69 -37.87
CA PHE A 49 8.64 2.69 -37.56
C PHE A 49 7.94 1.41 -38.06
N ASP A 50 7.29 0.67 -37.17
CA ASP A 50 6.06 -0.03 -37.53
C ASP A 50 5.06 -0.01 -36.35
N THR A 51 3.78 0.13 -36.68
CA THR A 51 2.59 0.16 -35.79
C THR A 51 2.76 0.62 -34.33
N ALA A 52 2.65 1.93 -34.08
CA ALA A 52 2.40 2.47 -32.73
C ALA A 52 1.18 3.41 -32.71
N GLY A 53 0.47 3.42 -31.57
CA GLY A 53 -0.67 4.31 -31.33
C GLY A 53 -0.24 5.77 -31.10
N PRO A 54 -1.20 6.71 -30.99
CA PRO A 54 -0.91 8.15 -30.96
C PRO A 54 -0.24 8.66 -29.66
N TYR A 55 0.18 7.77 -28.76
CA TYR A 55 0.89 8.09 -27.52
C TYR A 55 2.43 8.08 -27.65
N ASP A 56 3.01 7.50 -28.71
CA ASP A 56 4.47 7.35 -28.83
C ASP A 56 5.24 8.62 -29.28
N ALA A 57 4.56 9.75 -29.44
CA ALA A 57 5.22 11.02 -29.76
C ALA A 57 5.95 11.67 -28.57
N PHE A 58 5.76 11.17 -27.33
CA PHE A 58 6.39 11.74 -26.14
C PHE A 58 7.92 11.49 -26.06
N ASP A 59 8.45 10.41 -26.64
CA ASP A 59 9.89 10.08 -26.58
C ASP A 59 10.77 10.88 -27.55
N LEU A 60 10.19 11.75 -28.40
CA LEU A 60 10.97 12.71 -29.19
C LEU A 60 11.47 13.91 -28.34
N CYS A 61 10.89 14.13 -27.16
CA CYS A 61 11.30 15.21 -26.25
C CYS A 61 12.51 14.86 -25.38
N SER A 62 12.76 13.58 -25.09
CA SER A 62 13.93 13.10 -24.32
C SER A 62 15.21 13.11 -25.15
N ARG A 63 15.09 12.87 -26.47
CA ARG A 63 16.22 12.72 -27.42
C ARG A 63 16.76 14.04 -27.96
N ALA A 64 16.03 15.14 -27.84
CA ALA A 64 16.53 16.49 -28.10
C ALA A 64 17.22 17.02 -26.83
N GLY A 65 18.56 16.97 -26.79
CA GLY A 65 19.35 17.21 -25.59
C GLY A 65 19.22 18.61 -24.96
N ILE A 66 18.22 18.79 -24.10
CA ILE A 66 18.08 19.93 -23.20
C ILE A 66 18.58 19.51 -21.81
N ASP A 67 19.79 19.92 -21.47
CA ASP A 67 20.43 19.70 -20.16
C ASP A 67 19.53 20.20 -19.02
N ALA A 68 19.31 19.36 -18.00
CA ALA A 68 18.41 19.62 -16.88
C ALA A 68 18.98 20.68 -15.90
N ARG A 69 19.16 21.93 -16.38
CA ARG A 69 19.63 23.06 -15.58
C ARG A 69 18.88 24.35 -15.90
N ARG A 70 18.40 24.98 -14.82
CA ARG A 70 17.60 26.22 -14.79
C ARG A 70 18.21 27.33 -15.68
N PRO A 71 17.41 28.12 -16.43
CA PRO A 71 17.93 29.20 -17.26
C PRO A 71 18.58 30.30 -16.41
N GLY A 72 19.92 30.41 -16.42
CA GLY A 72 20.57 31.31 -15.45
C GLY A 72 22.08 31.52 -15.50
N GLN A 73 22.81 31.17 -16.57
CA GLN A 73 24.18 31.71 -16.80
C GLN A 73 24.73 31.40 -18.20
N ALA A 74 25.25 32.41 -18.90
CA ALA A 74 25.79 32.29 -20.26
C ALA A 74 27.31 32.09 -20.29
N ARG A 75 27.82 31.28 -21.23
CA ARG A 75 29.21 31.33 -21.74
C ARG A 75 29.34 30.85 -23.19
N ARG A 76 30.45 31.24 -23.83
CA ARG A 76 30.64 31.27 -25.30
C ARG A 76 31.11 29.94 -25.91
N ALA A 77 30.72 29.71 -27.17
CA ALA A 77 31.21 28.64 -28.04
C ALA A 77 32.67 28.80 -28.53
N GLN A 78 33.35 27.68 -28.79
CA GLN A 78 34.10 27.38 -30.03
C GLN A 78 34.58 25.90 -30.09
N PRO A 79 34.94 25.33 -31.27
CA PRO A 79 34.83 23.89 -31.55
C PRO A 79 36.16 23.09 -31.57
N VAL A 80 36.07 21.75 -31.52
CA VAL A 80 37.17 20.81 -31.84
C VAL A 80 36.66 19.65 -32.72
N LEU A 81 37.47 19.24 -33.69
CA LEU A 81 37.15 18.27 -34.75
C LEU A 81 37.72 16.86 -34.50
N ALA A 82 37.05 15.87 -35.12
CA ALA A 82 37.57 14.64 -35.78
C ALA A 82 37.73 13.30 -35.01
N ARG A 83 36.93 12.30 -35.45
CA ARG A 83 37.27 10.93 -35.96
C ARG A 83 36.04 10.00 -35.77
N ARG A 84 35.28 9.61 -36.82
CA ARG A 84 35.49 8.58 -37.88
C ARG A 84 35.31 7.12 -37.45
N ASP A 85 34.13 6.58 -37.79
CA ASP A 85 33.81 5.19 -38.19
C ASP A 85 32.46 5.24 -38.96
N ARG A 86 31.95 4.29 -39.76
CA ARG A 86 32.40 3.22 -40.68
C ARG A 86 31.30 2.15 -40.85
N THR A 87 30.18 2.27 -40.14
CA THR A 87 29.11 1.26 -40.01
C THR A 87 27.94 1.40 -41.01
N ALA A 88 27.76 2.55 -41.66
CA ALA A 88 26.63 2.85 -42.55
C ALA A 88 26.71 2.16 -43.94
N ARG A 89 26.63 0.81 -44.02
CA ARG A 89 26.81 0.08 -45.29
C ARG A 89 25.98 -1.19 -45.55
N ARG A 90 24.98 -1.58 -44.74
CA ARG A 90 24.36 -2.92 -44.89
C ARG A 90 22.85 -3.14 -44.74
N LEU A 91 22.02 -2.12 -44.50
CA LEU A 91 20.56 -2.31 -44.25
C LEU A 91 19.64 -2.22 -45.49
N ALA A 92 20.16 -1.94 -46.68
CA ALA A 92 19.37 -1.65 -47.88
C ALA A 92 18.75 -2.89 -48.60
N ARG A 93 18.01 -3.80 -47.93
CA ARG A 93 17.43 -4.98 -48.63
C ARG A 93 15.98 -5.37 -48.42
N ASN A 94 15.35 -5.20 -47.26
CA ASN A 94 14.01 -5.74 -47.01
C ASN A 94 13.03 -4.68 -46.49
N LEU A 95 12.34 -4.00 -47.41
CA LEU A 95 11.05 -3.37 -47.13
C LEU A 95 10.18 -3.42 -48.39
N VAL A 96 9.07 -4.15 -48.33
CA VAL A 96 8.04 -4.19 -49.37
C VAL A 96 6.71 -3.86 -48.70
N VAL A 97 6.25 -2.62 -48.84
CA VAL A 97 4.96 -2.19 -48.32
C VAL A 97 3.85 -2.67 -49.26
N THR A 98 2.85 -3.37 -48.71
CA THR A 98 1.58 -3.63 -49.40
C THR A 98 0.45 -3.10 -48.53
N LEU A 99 -0.45 -2.29 -49.10
CA LEU A 99 -1.56 -1.65 -48.38
C LEU A 99 -2.45 -2.70 -47.67
N PRO A 100 -2.80 -2.52 -46.39
CA PRO A 100 -3.63 -3.48 -45.67
C PRO A 100 -5.08 -3.46 -46.15
N ALA A 101 -5.68 -4.65 -46.26
CA ALA A 101 -7.07 -4.83 -46.64
C ALA A 101 -8.05 -4.51 -45.50
N GLN A 102 -9.33 -4.31 -45.86
CA GLN A 102 -10.40 -3.96 -44.92
C GLN A 102 -10.61 -5.01 -43.82
N VAL A 103 -10.97 -4.52 -42.62
CA VAL A 103 -11.32 -5.29 -41.42
C VAL A 103 -12.36 -6.40 -41.71
N PRO A 104 -12.14 -7.65 -41.26
CA PRO A 104 -13.16 -8.69 -41.32
C PRO A 104 -14.20 -8.52 -40.19
N ALA A 105 -15.49 -8.61 -40.56
CA ALA A 105 -16.62 -8.62 -39.62
C ALA A 105 -16.67 -9.91 -38.76
N PRO A 106 -17.29 -9.89 -37.57
CA PRO A 106 -17.29 -11.03 -36.65
C PRO A 106 -18.02 -12.27 -37.21
N ALA A 107 -17.50 -13.45 -36.90
CA ALA A 107 -17.96 -14.73 -37.46
C ALA A 107 -19.33 -15.18 -36.89
N PRO A 108 -20.27 -15.64 -37.74
CA PRO A 108 -21.52 -16.23 -37.29
C PRO A 108 -21.36 -17.70 -36.88
N THR A 109 -22.00 -18.08 -35.78
CA THR A 109 -21.99 -19.45 -35.25
C THR A 109 -22.85 -20.42 -36.10
N GLY A 110 -22.24 -21.46 -36.67
CA GLY A 110 -22.97 -22.58 -37.29
C GLY A 110 -22.05 -23.61 -37.98
N PRO A 111 -22.34 -24.92 -37.91
CA PRO A 111 -21.46 -25.95 -38.48
C PRO A 111 -21.60 -26.07 -40.01
N GLN A 112 -20.47 -26.10 -40.73
CA GLN A 112 -20.46 -26.41 -42.17
C GLN A 112 -20.55 -27.91 -42.44
N PRO A 113 -21.43 -28.36 -43.37
CA PRO A 113 -21.32 -29.66 -44.02
C PRO A 113 -20.41 -29.59 -45.27
N ALA A 114 -19.76 -30.70 -45.60
CA ALA A 114 -18.71 -30.77 -46.62
C ALA A 114 -19.23 -30.89 -48.08
N GLY A 115 -18.41 -30.36 -49.01
CA GLY A 115 -18.23 -30.96 -50.34
C GLY A 115 -18.77 -30.19 -51.55
N ALA A 116 -17.86 -29.62 -52.35
CA ALA A 116 -17.90 -29.65 -53.83
C ALA A 116 -16.59 -29.06 -54.41
N GLN A 117 -15.82 -29.86 -55.16
CA GLN A 117 -14.77 -29.32 -56.02
C GLN A 117 -15.40 -28.72 -57.30
N GLY A 118 -15.00 -27.50 -57.66
CA GLY A 118 -15.35 -26.86 -58.93
C GLY A 118 -14.13 -26.14 -59.50
N GLN A 119 -13.70 -26.52 -60.70
CA GLN A 119 -12.48 -26.00 -61.34
C GLN A 119 -12.59 -24.49 -61.61
N GLN A 120 -11.60 -23.71 -61.17
CA GLN A 120 -11.35 -22.39 -61.74
C GLN A 120 -10.28 -22.50 -62.82
N GLY A 121 -10.58 -21.97 -64.00
CA GLY A 121 -9.65 -21.90 -65.12
C GLY A 121 -8.63 -20.78 -64.93
N GLN A 122 -7.52 -20.87 -65.67
CA GLN A 122 -6.52 -19.81 -65.75
C GLN A 122 -7.11 -18.54 -66.39
N GLY A 123 -7.60 -17.63 -65.56
CA GLY A 123 -7.78 -16.23 -65.89
C GLY A 123 -6.58 -15.46 -65.32
N GLY A 124 -5.76 -14.85 -66.18
CA GLY A 124 -4.66 -14.02 -65.72
C GLY A 124 -5.20 -12.80 -64.99
N GLY A 125 -4.95 -12.73 -63.67
CA GLY A 125 -5.08 -11.48 -62.94
C GLY A 125 -4.12 -10.43 -63.51
N PRO A 126 -4.42 -9.12 -63.35
CA PRO A 126 -3.50 -8.08 -63.79
C PRO A 126 -2.15 -8.27 -63.09
N GLN A 127 -1.07 -8.36 -63.86
CA GLN A 127 0.27 -8.31 -63.26
C GLN A 127 0.44 -6.92 -62.67
N ILE A 128 0.65 -6.85 -61.35
CA ILE A 128 1.16 -5.65 -60.69
C ILE A 128 2.56 -5.41 -61.27
N PRO A 129 2.88 -4.22 -61.81
CA PRO A 129 4.22 -3.91 -62.26
C PRO A 129 5.21 -4.01 -61.10
N VAL A 130 6.33 -4.71 -61.29
CA VAL A 130 7.46 -4.66 -60.36
C VAL A 130 8.09 -3.27 -60.49
N ALA A 131 8.19 -2.53 -59.39
CA ALA A 131 8.78 -1.20 -59.39
C ALA A 131 10.27 -1.23 -59.82
N THR A 132 10.70 -0.21 -60.56
CA THR A 132 11.93 -0.29 -61.39
C THR A 132 13.12 0.54 -60.91
N THR A 133 13.00 1.27 -59.80
CA THR A 133 14.07 2.17 -59.29
C THR A 133 14.77 1.65 -58.04
N SER A 134 16.08 1.90 -57.96
CA SER A 134 16.95 1.64 -56.82
C SER A 134 17.80 2.88 -56.53
N ALA A 135 18.46 2.96 -55.36
CA ALA A 135 19.35 4.09 -55.04
C ALA A 135 20.42 4.33 -56.13
N ALA A 136 21.02 3.25 -56.66
CA ALA A 136 21.95 3.29 -57.80
C ALA A 136 21.32 3.81 -59.10
N ALA A 137 20.02 3.56 -59.33
CA ALA A 137 19.31 4.08 -60.50
C ALA A 137 19.12 5.60 -60.41
N PHE A 138 18.71 6.11 -59.24
CA PHE A 138 18.65 7.55 -58.99
C PHE A 138 20.04 8.21 -59.09
N ALA A 139 21.08 7.61 -58.51
CA ALA A 139 22.45 8.13 -58.53
C ALA A 139 23.07 8.18 -59.95
N ALA A 140 22.53 7.42 -60.90
CA ALA A 140 22.94 7.47 -62.31
C ALA A 140 22.30 8.64 -63.09
N LEU A 141 21.26 9.28 -62.55
CA LEU A 141 20.58 10.42 -63.14
C LEU A 141 21.20 11.75 -62.66
N THR A 142 21.11 12.79 -63.49
CA THR A 142 21.66 14.12 -63.18
C THR A 142 20.79 15.23 -63.75
N GLY A 143 20.76 16.39 -63.08
CA GLY A 143 19.99 17.54 -63.54
C GLY A 143 18.50 17.26 -63.59
N GLN A 144 17.80 17.80 -64.60
CA GLN A 144 16.36 17.61 -64.76
C GLN A 144 15.93 16.13 -64.83
N ALA A 145 16.75 15.25 -65.41
CA ALA A 145 16.40 13.83 -65.50
C ALA A 145 16.29 13.14 -64.13
N LEU A 146 17.05 13.61 -63.13
CA LEU A 146 16.88 13.16 -61.74
C LEU A 146 15.61 13.76 -61.12
N VAL A 147 15.38 15.05 -61.33
CA VAL A 147 14.20 15.77 -60.80
C VAL A 147 12.90 15.18 -61.36
N ASP A 148 12.85 14.85 -62.65
CA ASP A 148 11.68 14.25 -63.29
C ASP A 148 11.40 12.84 -62.75
N GLU A 149 12.43 12.03 -62.48
CA GLU A 149 12.28 10.69 -61.88
C GLU A 149 11.85 10.78 -60.40
N LEU A 150 12.37 11.75 -59.63
CA LEU A 150 11.95 12.02 -58.25
C LEU A 150 10.51 12.56 -58.17
N ALA A 151 10.03 13.16 -59.25
CA ALA A 151 8.66 13.65 -59.41
C ALA A 151 7.70 12.61 -60.02
N ASP A 152 8.17 11.44 -60.45
CA ASP A 152 7.28 10.41 -61.03
C ASP A 152 6.53 9.67 -59.90
N PRO A 153 5.19 9.68 -59.85
CA PRO A 153 4.42 8.93 -58.85
C PRO A 153 4.53 7.39 -59.00
N GLN A 154 5.28 6.87 -59.97
CA GLN A 154 5.66 5.45 -60.08
C GLN A 154 7.03 5.13 -59.47
N SER A 155 7.81 6.14 -59.07
CA SER A 155 9.11 5.98 -58.41
C SER A 155 8.98 5.55 -56.95
N VAL A 156 9.83 4.59 -56.53
CA VAL A 156 9.91 4.17 -55.13
C VAL A 156 11.02 4.94 -54.43
N LEU A 157 10.66 6.08 -53.84
CA LEU A 157 11.61 6.92 -53.09
C LEU A 157 12.08 6.27 -51.78
N ASP A 158 11.36 5.27 -51.26
CA ASP A 158 11.69 4.60 -49.99
C ASP A 158 13.08 3.94 -50.00
N VAL A 159 13.59 3.56 -51.18
CA VAL A 159 14.96 3.03 -51.33
C VAL A 159 16.05 4.02 -50.91
N LEU A 160 15.72 5.31 -50.81
CA LEU A 160 16.63 6.38 -50.41
C LEU A 160 16.76 6.52 -48.88
N TRP A 161 15.96 5.83 -48.06
CA TRP A 161 16.12 5.85 -46.60
C TRP A 161 17.36 5.09 -46.10
N ALA A 162 17.84 4.11 -46.87
CA ALA A 162 19.03 3.34 -46.48
C ALA A 162 20.31 4.04 -46.99
N PHE A 163 20.96 4.82 -46.11
CA PHE A 163 22.10 5.64 -46.51
C PHE A 163 23.29 4.82 -47.03
N ASP A 164 23.77 5.18 -48.23
CA ASP A 164 24.97 4.65 -48.85
C ASP A 164 25.62 5.69 -49.79
N ALA A 165 26.60 5.27 -50.59
CA ALA A 165 27.32 6.18 -51.51
C ALA A 165 26.46 6.65 -52.70
N ASP A 166 25.45 5.87 -53.10
CA ASP A 166 24.53 6.23 -54.16
C ASP A 166 23.50 7.23 -53.61
N VAL A 167 22.90 6.96 -52.45
CA VAL A 167 22.03 7.93 -51.74
C VAL A 167 22.75 9.25 -51.48
N ALA A 168 23.99 9.22 -50.99
CA ALA A 168 24.81 10.44 -50.81
C ALA A 168 25.05 11.23 -52.11
N THR A 169 25.06 10.54 -53.27
CA THR A 169 25.17 11.17 -54.58
C THR A 169 23.84 11.81 -55.00
N VAL A 170 22.71 11.16 -54.74
CA VAL A 170 21.37 11.72 -55.00
C VAL A 170 21.11 12.95 -54.12
N MET A 171 21.42 12.86 -52.83
CA MET A 171 21.21 13.92 -51.82
C MET A 171 22.24 15.06 -51.86
N ALA A 172 23.13 15.10 -52.87
CA ALA A 172 24.11 16.17 -52.98
C ALA A 172 23.44 17.56 -53.07
N GLN A 173 24.00 18.57 -52.40
CA GLN A 173 23.45 19.93 -52.28
C GLN A 173 22.93 20.51 -53.61
N GLY A 174 23.64 20.28 -54.72
CA GLY A 174 23.23 20.76 -56.04
C GLY A 174 21.92 20.14 -56.57
N ASN A 175 21.64 18.87 -56.24
CA ASN A 175 20.39 18.21 -56.60
C ASN A 175 19.24 18.69 -55.71
N VAL A 176 19.48 18.88 -54.41
CA VAL A 176 18.53 19.44 -53.45
C VAL A 176 18.09 20.85 -53.87
N ALA A 177 19.04 21.69 -54.29
CA ALA A 177 18.76 23.02 -54.85
C ALA A 177 17.96 22.98 -56.18
N LEU A 178 18.18 21.97 -57.03
CA LEU A 178 17.39 21.77 -58.26
C LEU A 178 15.95 21.34 -57.94
N VAL A 179 15.75 20.45 -56.98
CA VAL A 179 14.42 20.03 -56.53
C VAL A 179 13.64 21.21 -55.94
N ALA A 180 14.27 22.04 -55.11
CA ALA A 180 13.66 23.27 -54.60
C ALA A 180 13.21 24.22 -55.74
N ALA A 181 14.02 24.34 -56.79
CA ALA A 181 13.67 25.16 -57.96
C ALA A 181 12.47 24.58 -58.74
N GLU A 182 12.40 23.26 -58.96
CA GLU A 182 11.25 22.62 -59.62
C GLU A 182 9.98 22.70 -58.78
N ILE A 183 10.04 22.53 -57.46
CA ILE A 183 8.89 22.75 -56.55
C ILE A 183 8.34 24.17 -56.73
N GLY A 184 9.20 25.18 -56.84
CA GLY A 184 8.80 26.57 -57.14
C GLY A 184 8.15 26.76 -58.52
N VAL A 185 8.49 25.94 -59.52
CA VAL A 185 7.90 25.97 -60.86
C VAL A 185 6.53 25.26 -60.87
N LEU A 186 6.45 24.05 -60.33
CA LEU A 186 5.21 23.25 -60.32
C LEU A 186 4.17 23.80 -59.32
N GLY A 187 4.63 24.44 -58.24
CA GLY A 187 3.81 25.13 -57.25
C GLY A 187 2.95 26.26 -57.81
N ALA A 188 3.25 26.77 -59.01
CA ALA A 188 2.38 27.73 -59.71
C ALA A 188 1.02 27.12 -60.13
N GLN A 189 0.89 25.79 -60.14
CA GLN A 189 -0.34 25.04 -60.46
C GLN A 189 -0.45 23.80 -59.57
N VAL A 190 -0.60 24.01 -58.25
CA VAL A 190 -0.62 22.93 -57.24
C VAL A 190 -1.60 21.81 -57.59
N ALA A 191 -2.87 22.11 -57.90
CA ALA A 191 -3.87 21.06 -58.18
C ALA A 191 -3.53 20.18 -59.39
N ALA A 192 -2.82 20.73 -60.38
CA ALA A 192 -2.47 20.03 -61.62
C ALA A 192 -1.16 19.23 -61.52
N ASN A 193 -0.36 19.44 -60.47
CA ASN A 193 0.94 18.80 -60.26
C ASN A 193 1.05 18.16 -58.86
N ALA A 194 -0.06 17.92 -58.16
CA ALA A 194 -0.04 17.56 -56.74
C ALA A 194 0.68 16.22 -56.47
N ASP A 195 0.52 15.24 -57.35
CA ASP A 195 1.23 13.96 -57.34
C ASP A 195 2.75 14.13 -57.52
N ARG A 196 3.16 14.93 -58.52
CA ARG A 196 4.58 15.25 -58.78
C ARG A 196 5.21 16.02 -57.64
N LEU A 197 4.49 17.00 -57.10
CA LEU A 197 4.90 17.80 -55.95
C LEU A 197 5.06 16.92 -54.70
N ALA A 198 4.18 15.93 -54.48
CA ALA A 198 4.28 15.04 -53.33
C ALA A 198 5.58 14.21 -53.34
N GLY A 199 6.02 13.74 -54.52
CA GLY A 199 7.31 13.07 -54.69
C GLY A 199 8.50 13.97 -54.38
N LEU A 200 8.52 15.20 -54.93
CA LEU A 200 9.60 16.16 -54.68
C LEU A 200 9.68 16.64 -53.23
N VAL A 201 8.53 16.85 -52.59
CA VAL A 201 8.41 17.23 -51.18
C VAL A 201 8.83 16.06 -50.28
N TYR A 202 8.45 14.81 -50.61
CA TYR A 202 8.97 13.62 -49.94
C TYR A 202 10.50 13.55 -50.04
N PHE A 203 11.07 13.69 -51.25
CA PHE A 203 12.51 13.69 -51.45
C PHE A 203 13.24 14.67 -50.52
N LEU A 204 12.74 15.92 -50.38
CA LEU A 204 13.35 16.89 -49.47
C LEU A 204 13.33 16.43 -48.00
N GLN A 205 12.25 15.79 -47.53
CA GLN A 205 12.23 15.26 -46.17
C GLN A 205 13.28 14.16 -45.94
N ILE A 206 13.49 13.26 -46.91
CA ILE A 206 14.56 12.25 -46.84
C ILE A 206 15.94 12.93 -46.88
N ALA A 207 16.11 13.95 -47.72
CA ALA A 207 17.36 14.69 -47.89
C ALA A 207 17.79 15.44 -46.62
N TYR A 208 16.85 16.04 -45.88
CA TYR A 208 17.13 16.75 -44.62
C TYR A 208 17.28 15.78 -43.43
N TYR A 209 16.58 14.64 -43.43
CA TYR A 209 16.86 13.57 -42.47
C TYR A 209 18.32 13.09 -42.57
N HIS A 210 18.80 12.80 -43.78
CA HIS A 210 20.19 12.39 -43.97
C HIS A 210 21.18 13.50 -43.69
N GLU A 211 20.89 14.77 -44.02
CA GLU A 211 21.79 15.88 -43.68
C GLU A 211 21.98 16.06 -42.17
N PHE A 212 20.93 15.82 -41.38
CA PHE A 212 20.99 15.87 -39.92
C PHE A 212 21.87 14.76 -39.31
N TYR A 213 21.78 13.52 -39.80
CA TYR A 213 22.50 12.37 -39.24
C TYR A 213 23.88 12.13 -39.88
N GLU A 214 24.05 12.41 -41.17
CA GLU A 214 25.23 12.02 -41.95
C GLU A 214 26.14 13.21 -42.22
N ALA A 215 27.21 13.34 -41.40
CA ALA A 215 28.22 14.41 -41.49
C ALA A 215 29.01 14.49 -42.83
N SER A 216 28.64 13.69 -43.83
CA SER A 216 29.13 13.79 -45.21
C SER A 216 28.23 14.64 -46.12
N LEU A 217 26.99 14.91 -45.69
CA LEU A 217 26.08 15.87 -46.28
C LEU A 217 26.10 17.16 -45.44
N THR A 218 25.94 18.30 -46.12
CA THR A 218 25.74 19.61 -45.50
C THR A 218 25.14 20.52 -46.56
N TYR A 219 24.10 21.28 -46.23
CA TYR A 219 23.52 22.26 -47.14
C TYR A 219 23.89 23.68 -46.73
N ASP A 220 24.25 24.53 -47.70
CA ASP A 220 24.52 25.94 -47.41
C ASP A 220 23.22 26.73 -47.18
N ALA A 221 23.37 27.91 -46.56
CA ALA A 221 22.23 28.78 -46.24
C ALA A 221 21.37 29.13 -47.45
N ALA A 222 21.95 29.27 -48.65
CA ALA A 222 21.19 29.60 -49.86
C ALA A 222 20.35 28.41 -50.36
N THR A 223 20.85 27.18 -50.17
CA THR A 223 20.09 25.95 -50.45
C THR A 223 18.97 25.76 -49.43
N ASN A 224 19.25 25.99 -48.15
CA ASN A 224 18.25 25.91 -47.08
C ASN A 224 17.14 26.96 -47.26
N ASP A 225 17.49 28.23 -47.51
CA ASP A 225 16.54 29.30 -47.81
C ASP A 225 15.69 28.96 -49.06
N ALA A 226 16.29 28.40 -50.11
CA ALA A 226 15.56 28.01 -51.32
C ALA A 226 14.56 26.88 -51.06
N CYS A 227 14.95 25.83 -50.32
CA CYS A 227 14.05 24.75 -49.91
C CYS A 227 12.90 25.28 -49.03
N ALA A 228 13.22 26.08 -48.02
CA ALA A 228 12.25 26.67 -47.11
C ALA A 228 11.18 27.50 -47.85
N GLN A 229 11.63 28.40 -48.74
CA GLN A 229 10.73 29.24 -49.55
C GLN A 229 9.93 28.41 -50.57
N ALA A 230 10.52 27.40 -51.19
CA ALA A 230 9.82 26.55 -52.17
C ALA A 230 8.71 25.72 -51.51
N VAL A 231 8.99 25.08 -50.37
CA VAL A 231 8.00 24.28 -49.63
C VAL A 231 6.92 25.18 -49.04
N ALA A 232 7.27 26.27 -48.34
CA ALA A 232 6.28 27.21 -47.81
C ALA A 232 5.40 27.84 -48.91
N GLY A 233 5.98 28.12 -50.08
CA GLY A 233 5.30 28.72 -51.22
C GLY A 233 4.12 27.90 -51.74
N LEU A 234 4.15 26.56 -51.64
CA LEU A 234 3.04 25.69 -52.09
C LEU A 234 1.72 26.03 -51.41
N ALA A 235 1.78 26.33 -50.11
CA ALA A 235 0.61 26.60 -49.29
C ALA A 235 0.01 28.00 -49.54
N THR A 236 0.68 28.86 -50.32
CA THR A 236 0.12 30.16 -50.75
C THR A 236 -0.87 30.03 -51.92
N SER A 237 -0.98 28.86 -52.54
CA SER A 237 -1.92 28.59 -53.62
C SER A 237 -3.33 28.31 -53.07
N PRO A 238 -4.39 28.92 -53.62
CA PRO A 238 -5.78 28.59 -53.22
C PRO A 238 -6.16 27.14 -53.52
N ASP A 239 -5.41 26.46 -54.40
CA ASP A 239 -5.58 25.04 -54.70
C ASP A 239 -5.19 24.12 -53.52
N PHE A 240 -4.37 24.59 -52.56
CA PHE A 240 -3.80 23.78 -51.48
C PHE A 240 -4.86 23.21 -50.50
N LEU A 241 -6.00 23.88 -50.40
CA LEU A 241 -7.14 23.46 -49.57
C LEU A 241 -8.20 22.66 -50.36
N LEU A 242 -7.94 22.30 -51.63
CA LEU A 242 -8.89 21.50 -52.41
C LEU A 242 -9.00 20.06 -51.89
N GLU A 243 -10.23 19.58 -51.75
CA GLU A 243 -10.52 18.23 -51.28
C GLU A 243 -10.42 17.13 -52.36
N THR A 244 -9.45 17.25 -53.26
CA THR A 244 -9.06 16.15 -54.15
C THR A 244 -8.05 15.23 -53.45
N GLN A 245 -8.04 13.94 -53.79
CA GLN A 245 -7.15 12.98 -53.14
C GLN A 245 -5.67 13.39 -53.26
N LEU A 246 -5.23 13.76 -54.47
CA LEU A 246 -3.84 14.14 -54.73
C LEU A 246 -3.40 15.39 -53.94
N VAL A 247 -4.30 16.36 -53.74
CA VAL A 247 -4.00 17.56 -52.94
C VAL A 247 -3.95 17.23 -51.45
N ARG A 248 -4.81 16.32 -50.95
CA ARG A 248 -4.68 15.79 -49.59
C ARG A 248 -3.34 15.07 -49.39
N ASP A 249 -2.98 14.16 -50.29
CA ASP A 249 -1.73 13.38 -50.19
C ASP A 249 -0.49 14.30 -50.19
N LEU A 250 -0.49 15.34 -51.05
CA LEU A 250 0.53 16.40 -51.03
C LEU A 250 0.54 17.16 -49.69
N ARG A 251 -0.63 17.56 -49.18
CA ARG A 251 -0.76 18.33 -47.94
C ARG A 251 -0.24 17.53 -46.74
N SER A 252 -0.62 16.27 -46.60
CA SER A 252 -0.12 15.39 -45.54
C SER A 252 1.41 15.26 -45.60
N ARG A 253 2.00 15.13 -46.80
CA ARG A 253 3.47 15.13 -46.97
C ARG A 253 4.11 16.47 -46.63
N TRP A 254 3.46 17.57 -47.01
CA TRP A 254 3.93 18.94 -46.78
C TRP A 254 4.06 19.27 -45.29
N ILE A 255 3.12 18.82 -44.45
CA ILE A 255 3.13 19.06 -42.99
C ILE A 255 4.42 18.54 -42.31
N PHE A 256 4.94 17.39 -42.74
CA PHE A 256 6.21 16.86 -42.20
C PHE A 256 7.45 17.47 -42.88
N THR A 257 7.31 17.93 -44.11
CA THR A 257 8.45 18.48 -44.88
C THR A 257 8.70 19.94 -44.52
N ILE A 258 7.67 20.75 -44.25
CA ILE A 258 7.80 22.13 -43.74
C ILE A 258 8.49 22.14 -42.37
N ASP A 259 8.32 21.08 -41.56
CA ASP A 259 9.12 20.87 -40.34
C ASP A 259 10.61 20.65 -40.69
N SER A 260 10.86 19.69 -41.58
CA SER A 260 12.19 19.22 -41.96
C SER A 260 13.07 20.32 -42.57
N VAL A 261 12.49 21.22 -43.36
CA VAL A 261 13.21 22.37 -43.97
C VAL A 261 13.18 23.64 -43.09
N ASN A 262 12.77 23.52 -41.83
CA ASN A 262 12.74 24.60 -40.82
C ASN A 262 11.93 25.85 -41.22
N ALA A 263 10.78 25.67 -41.89
CA ALA A 263 10.06 26.72 -42.60
C ALA A 263 8.63 27.00 -42.09
N THR A 264 8.19 26.43 -40.98
CA THR A 264 6.81 26.55 -40.48
C THR A 264 6.46 28.01 -40.14
N HIS A 265 7.44 28.78 -39.69
CA HIS A 265 7.34 30.23 -39.47
C HIS A 265 7.01 31.05 -40.74
N LEU A 266 7.25 30.51 -41.95
CA LEU A 266 6.90 31.14 -43.23
C LEU A 266 5.47 30.79 -43.70
N ALA A 267 4.84 29.78 -43.10
CA ALA A 267 3.59 29.20 -43.54
C ALA A 267 2.42 29.41 -42.58
N LEU A 268 2.57 30.29 -41.57
CA LEU A 268 1.57 30.51 -40.51
C LEU A 268 0.12 30.72 -41.01
N PRO A 269 -0.17 31.50 -42.08
CA PRO A 269 -1.55 31.65 -42.57
C PRO A 269 -2.17 30.34 -43.05
N ALA A 270 -1.38 29.46 -43.69
CA ALA A 270 -1.86 28.16 -44.13
C ALA A 270 -1.98 27.15 -42.98
N ILE A 271 -1.16 27.30 -41.94
CA ILE A 271 -1.31 26.54 -40.69
C ILE A 271 -2.62 26.96 -39.99
N GLU A 272 -2.91 28.26 -39.94
CA GLU A 272 -4.15 28.84 -39.42
C GLU A 272 -5.38 28.33 -40.20
N ASP A 273 -5.37 28.40 -41.53
CA ASP A 273 -6.43 27.84 -42.41
C ASP A 273 -6.70 26.34 -42.13
N LEU A 274 -5.68 25.55 -41.79
CA LEU A 274 -5.82 24.12 -41.51
C LEU A 274 -6.35 23.83 -40.11
N VAL A 275 -6.00 24.64 -39.11
CA VAL A 275 -6.58 24.55 -37.76
C VAL A 275 -8.04 25.05 -37.77
N GLU A 276 -8.33 26.15 -38.47
CA GLU A 276 -9.72 26.59 -38.72
C GLU A 276 -10.55 25.47 -39.39
N ARG A 277 -10.00 24.80 -40.41
CA ARG A 277 -10.66 23.67 -41.09
C ARG A 277 -10.95 22.51 -40.14
N TRP A 278 -9.99 22.15 -39.27
CA TRP A 278 -10.20 21.12 -38.24
C TRP A 278 -11.33 21.52 -37.28
N ASN A 279 -11.31 22.76 -36.78
CA ASN A 279 -12.32 23.30 -35.87
C ASN A 279 -13.72 23.39 -36.50
N ALA A 280 -13.80 23.60 -37.82
CA ALA A 280 -15.05 23.76 -38.55
C ALA A 280 -15.76 22.44 -38.92
N ASP A 281 -15.04 21.32 -39.05
CA ASP A 281 -15.61 20.02 -39.44
C ASP A 281 -15.27 18.88 -38.47
N PRO A 282 -16.14 18.62 -37.47
CA PRO A 282 -15.99 17.50 -36.54
C PRO A 282 -15.96 16.11 -37.18
N SER A 283 -16.30 15.95 -38.47
CA SER A 283 -16.20 14.67 -39.16
C SER A 283 -14.75 14.24 -39.41
N LEU A 284 -13.81 15.20 -39.49
CA LEU A 284 -12.37 14.99 -39.68
C LEU A 284 -11.77 14.15 -38.53
N ALA A 285 -12.29 14.28 -37.31
CA ALA A 285 -11.90 13.46 -36.16
C ALA A 285 -12.02 11.95 -36.40
N ASN A 286 -12.91 11.50 -37.30
CA ASN A 286 -13.06 10.09 -37.63
C ASN A 286 -12.02 9.58 -38.65
N GLN A 287 -11.35 10.49 -39.36
CA GLN A 287 -10.41 10.16 -40.44
C GLN A 287 -8.98 10.10 -39.91
N TYR A 288 -8.34 8.93 -39.99
CA TYR A 288 -7.00 8.70 -39.42
C TYR A 288 -5.96 9.70 -39.94
N THR A 289 -5.90 9.92 -41.26
CA THR A 289 -4.95 10.85 -41.89
C THR A 289 -5.12 12.29 -41.39
N GLU A 290 -6.36 12.78 -41.26
CA GLU A 290 -6.65 14.14 -40.78
C GLU A 290 -6.24 14.32 -39.31
N ARG A 291 -6.33 13.26 -38.49
CA ARG A 291 -5.76 13.26 -37.13
C ARG A 291 -4.24 13.35 -37.16
N VAL A 292 -3.57 12.54 -37.98
CA VAL A 292 -2.10 12.55 -38.13
C VAL A 292 -1.59 13.89 -38.65
N ASP A 293 -2.30 14.49 -39.61
CA ASP A 293 -1.98 15.80 -40.18
C ASP A 293 -2.13 16.93 -39.13
N THR A 294 -3.24 16.94 -38.40
CA THR A 294 -3.48 17.92 -37.32
C THR A 294 -2.47 17.75 -36.19
N PHE A 295 -2.12 16.51 -35.85
CA PHE A 295 -1.04 16.22 -34.91
C PHE A 295 0.30 16.80 -35.41
N GLY A 296 0.66 16.54 -36.67
CA GLY A 296 1.90 17.04 -37.29
C GLY A 296 2.02 18.56 -37.28
N ILE A 297 0.91 19.27 -37.48
CA ILE A 297 0.84 20.75 -37.39
C ILE A 297 1.28 21.24 -36.01
N PHE A 298 0.64 20.75 -34.93
CA PHE A 298 0.97 21.21 -33.58
C PHE A 298 2.37 20.76 -33.15
N PHE A 299 2.81 19.58 -33.60
CA PHE A 299 4.16 19.08 -33.34
C PHE A 299 5.23 19.98 -33.98
N SER A 300 5.05 20.39 -35.24
CA SER A 300 6.00 21.26 -35.94
C SER A 300 6.06 22.66 -35.34
N LEU A 301 4.91 23.23 -34.95
CA LEU A 301 4.87 24.50 -34.22
C LEU A 301 5.70 24.42 -32.92
N ALA A 302 5.42 23.44 -32.06
CA ALA A 302 6.15 23.23 -30.81
C ALA A 302 7.67 23.07 -31.07
N ARG A 303 8.02 22.14 -31.97
CA ARG A 303 9.41 21.78 -32.29
C ARG A 303 10.21 22.95 -32.86
N GLN A 304 9.69 23.71 -33.83
CA GLN A 304 10.45 24.82 -34.41
C GLN A 304 10.53 26.05 -33.49
N ILE A 305 9.51 26.32 -32.67
CA ILE A 305 9.59 27.34 -31.62
C ILE A 305 10.65 26.94 -30.57
N GLY A 306 10.68 25.67 -30.17
CA GLY A 306 11.70 25.11 -29.29
C GLY A 306 13.11 25.19 -29.87
N ASN A 307 13.31 24.82 -31.14
CA ASN A 307 14.59 24.91 -31.85
C ASN A 307 15.11 26.36 -31.96
N ALA A 308 14.21 27.34 -32.03
CA ALA A 308 14.57 28.76 -32.06
C ALA A 308 14.86 29.36 -30.67
N ASN A 309 14.61 28.63 -29.57
CA ASN A 309 14.91 29.09 -28.23
C ASN A 309 16.41 29.44 -28.07
N GLY A 310 16.71 30.56 -27.42
CA GLY A 310 18.07 31.06 -27.26
C GLY A 310 18.72 31.66 -28.53
N THR A 311 18.12 31.52 -29.71
CA THR A 311 18.58 32.21 -30.93
C THR A 311 18.30 33.71 -30.85
N GLN A 312 19.12 34.53 -31.53
CA GLN A 312 19.02 35.99 -31.48
C GLN A 312 19.34 36.61 -32.85
N PRO A 313 18.38 37.26 -33.53
CA PRO A 313 16.96 37.34 -33.17
C PRO A 313 16.27 35.96 -33.28
N ASN A 314 15.31 35.68 -32.39
CA ASN A 314 14.43 34.52 -32.54
C ASN A 314 13.46 34.80 -33.70
N SER A 315 13.38 33.89 -34.68
CA SER A 315 12.56 34.02 -35.88
C SER A 315 11.05 34.03 -35.60
N TRP A 316 10.63 33.58 -34.43
CA TRP A 316 9.22 33.46 -34.04
C TRP A 316 8.66 34.65 -33.24
N THR A 317 9.52 35.57 -32.78
CA THR A 317 9.09 36.71 -31.96
C THR A 317 8.21 37.68 -32.75
N GLY A 318 6.96 37.89 -32.30
CA GLY A 318 6.03 38.87 -32.86
C GLY A 318 5.44 38.52 -34.23
N ILE A 319 5.56 37.27 -34.69
CA ILE A 319 4.95 36.81 -35.97
C ILE A 319 3.75 35.87 -35.78
N VAL A 320 3.57 35.26 -34.61
CA VAL A 320 2.42 34.40 -34.30
C VAL A 320 1.18 35.30 -34.11
N PRO A 321 0.13 35.18 -34.94
CA PRO A 321 -1.05 36.02 -34.82
C PRO A 321 -1.94 35.54 -33.67
N ALA A 322 -2.63 36.47 -33.01
CA ALA A 322 -3.53 36.15 -31.88
C ALA A 322 -4.76 35.33 -32.30
N SER A 323 -5.12 35.31 -33.59
CA SER A 323 -6.15 34.43 -34.15
C SER A 323 -5.71 32.97 -34.12
N LEU A 324 -4.56 32.62 -34.73
CA LEU A 324 -3.96 31.29 -34.62
C LEU A 324 -3.84 30.78 -33.16
N VAL A 325 -3.51 31.65 -32.19
CA VAL A 325 -3.52 31.26 -30.77
C VAL A 325 -4.91 30.81 -30.31
N ALA A 326 -5.96 31.55 -30.66
CA ALA A 326 -7.34 31.21 -30.35
C ALA A 326 -7.85 29.98 -31.15
N ASP A 327 -7.37 29.76 -32.37
CA ASP A 327 -7.72 28.57 -33.16
C ASP A 327 -7.06 27.30 -32.60
N ILE A 328 -5.85 27.39 -32.04
CA ILE A 328 -5.19 26.28 -31.31
C ILE A 328 -5.83 26.09 -29.92
N GLU A 329 -6.37 27.15 -29.29
CA GLU A 329 -7.09 27.05 -28.01
C GLU A 329 -8.30 26.10 -28.10
N VAL A 330 -9.03 26.09 -29.22
CA VAL A 330 -10.22 25.24 -29.42
C VAL A 330 -9.93 23.74 -29.23
N PRO A 331 -8.98 23.10 -29.95
CA PRO A 331 -8.63 21.71 -29.73
C PRO A 331 -7.84 21.50 -28.43
N ALA A 332 -7.07 22.49 -27.96
CA ALA A 332 -6.36 22.41 -26.68
C ALA A 332 -7.30 22.36 -25.46
N LEU A 333 -8.51 22.92 -25.56
CA LEU A 333 -9.54 22.94 -24.51
C LEU A 333 -10.78 22.09 -24.87
N ASP A 334 -10.68 21.16 -25.82
CA ASP A 334 -11.79 20.29 -26.23
C ASP A 334 -12.16 19.28 -25.11
N LEU A 335 -13.10 19.65 -24.25
CA LEU A 335 -13.66 18.78 -23.21
C LEU A 335 -14.52 17.62 -23.77
N ALA A 336 -14.79 17.59 -25.08
CA ALA A 336 -15.52 16.52 -25.76
C ALA A 336 -14.60 15.54 -26.52
N TYR A 337 -13.29 15.59 -26.24
CA TYR A 337 -12.31 14.69 -26.84
C TYR A 337 -12.65 13.21 -26.64
N THR A 338 -12.18 12.38 -27.56
CA THR A 338 -12.38 10.93 -27.60
C THR A 338 -11.03 10.24 -27.49
N PRO A 339 -10.96 8.91 -27.24
CA PRO A 339 -9.71 8.17 -27.31
C PRO A 339 -8.97 8.32 -28.66
N ASN A 340 -9.68 8.62 -29.74
CA ASN A 340 -9.07 8.91 -31.05
C ASN A 340 -8.50 10.32 -31.15
N THR A 341 -9.01 11.31 -30.39
CA THR A 341 -8.62 12.72 -30.48
C THR A 341 -7.85 13.25 -29.26
N ALA A 342 -7.69 12.46 -28.19
CA ALA A 342 -6.93 12.83 -26.99
C ALA A 342 -5.53 13.38 -27.32
N ALA A 343 -4.77 12.66 -28.17
CA ALA A 343 -3.45 13.09 -28.61
C ALA A 343 -3.45 14.40 -29.43
N ILE A 344 -4.57 14.79 -30.05
CA ILE A 344 -4.70 16.08 -30.75
C ILE A 344 -4.80 17.20 -29.73
N THR A 345 -5.65 17.04 -28.72
CA THR A 345 -5.77 17.97 -27.57
C THR A 345 -4.46 18.09 -26.81
N GLU A 346 -3.82 16.97 -26.50
CA GLU A 346 -2.53 16.94 -25.78
C GLU A 346 -1.39 17.56 -26.58
N ASN A 347 -1.41 17.45 -27.92
CA ASN A 347 -0.39 18.07 -28.77
C ASN A 347 -0.69 19.53 -29.11
N ALA A 348 -1.96 19.95 -29.14
CA ALA A 348 -2.33 21.37 -29.16
C ALA A 348 -1.78 22.06 -27.89
N LEU A 349 -1.97 21.46 -26.71
CA LEU A 349 -1.38 21.93 -25.45
C LEU A 349 0.16 21.99 -25.50
N PHE A 350 0.84 21.07 -26.21
CA PHE A 350 2.30 21.14 -26.44
C PHE A 350 2.73 22.40 -27.20
N ALA A 351 2.00 22.74 -28.27
CA ALA A 351 2.27 23.91 -29.09
C ALA A 351 2.05 25.20 -28.27
N ILE A 352 0.94 25.27 -27.53
CA ILE A 352 0.64 26.34 -26.58
C ILE A 352 1.75 26.50 -25.53
N ALA A 353 2.28 25.40 -24.99
CA ALA A 353 3.34 25.45 -23.98
C ALA A 353 4.64 26.08 -24.51
N HIS A 354 4.99 25.84 -25.78
CA HIS A 354 6.17 26.40 -26.42
C HIS A 354 6.09 27.93 -26.63
N PHE A 355 4.90 28.54 -26.53
CA PHE A 355 4.75 29.99 -26.57
C PHE A 355 5.47 30.71 -25.42
N ALA A 356 5.86 29.99 -24.35
CA ALA A 356 6.74 30.49 -23.29
C ALA A 356 8.08 31.06 -23.80
N TYR A 357 8.54 30.66 -24.99
CA TYR A 357 9.78 31.15 -25.61
C TYR A 357 9.61 32.41 -26.49
N LEU A 358 8.38 32.94 -26.60
CA LEU A 358 8.02 34.04 -27.50
C LEU A 358 7.91 35.40 -26.77
N ASP A 359 7.34 36.40 -27.43
CA ASP A 359 7.05 37.69 -26.83
C ASP A 359 5.96 37.59 -25.74
N THR A 360 6.02 38.50 -24.76
CA THR A 360 5.16 38.47 -23.56
C THR A 360 3.67 38.31 -23.85
N PRO A 361 3.03 39.01 -24.81
CA PRO A 361 1.62 38.78 -25.13
C PRO A 361 1.30 37.32 -25.51
N THR A 362 2.17 36.69 -26.31
CA THR A 362 2.00 35.32 -26.79
C THR A 362 2.25 34.31 -25.65
N ALA A 363 3.28 34.56 -24.84
CA ALA A 363 3.59 33.75 -23.66
C ALA A 363 2.49 33.83 -22.57
N ASP A 364 1.99 35.03 -22.26
CA ASP A 364 0.92 35.26 -21.29
C ASP A 364 -0.39 34.56 -21.73
N ALA A 365 -0.70 34.57 -23.03
CA ALA A 365 -1.84 33.84 -23.58
C ALA A 365 -1.66 32.31 -23.44
N GLY A 366 -0.49 31.78 -23.78
CA GLY A 366 -0.20 30.35 -23.63
C GLY A 366 -0.28 29.89 -22.17
N HIS A 367 0.21 30.72 -21.23
CA HIS A 367 0.10 30.46 -19.80
C HIS A 367 -1.36 30.41 -19.32
N GLN A 368 -2.22 31.29 -19.82
CA GLN A 368 -3.66 31.32 -19.51
C GLN A 368 -4.39 30.10 -20.06
N ILE A 369 -4.08 29.66 -21.28
CA ILE A 369 -4.70 28.46 -21.89
C ILE A 369 -4.32 27.20 -21.10
N LEU A 370 -3.04 26.99 -20.80
CA LEU A 370 -2.60 25.87 -19.96
C LEU A 370 -3.21 25.91 -18.55
N SER A 371 -3.29 27.10 -17.94
CA SER A 371 -3.95 27.26 -16.64
C SER A 371 -5.44 26.96 -16.71
N THR A 372 -6.09 27.24 -17.85
CA THR A 372 -7.49 26.89 -18.08
C THR A 372 -7.65 25.38 -18.21
N ALA A 373 -6.83 24.74 -19.07
CA ALA A 373 -6.81 23.28 -19.25
C ALA A 373 -6.67 22.53 -17.92
N PHE A 374 -5.72 22.93 -17.08
CA PHE A 374 -5.50 22.36 -15.74
C PHE A 374 -6.74 22.47 -14.82
N ASN A 375 -7.52 23.54 -14.95
CA ASN A 375 -8.71 23.78 -14.14
C ASN A 375 -10.01 23.20 -14.73
N THR A 376 -10.04 22.81 -16.01
CA THR A 376 -11.26 22.39 -16.71
C THR A 376 -11.27 20.91 -17.11
N PHE A 377 -10.13 20.32 -17.46
CA PHE A 377 -10.06 18.89 -17.76
C PHE A 377 -10.29 18.05 -16.51
N PRO A 378 -10.86 16.83 -16.62
CA PRO A 378 -10.94 15.91 -15.50
C PRO A 378 -9.56 15.68 -14.89
N VAL A 379 -9.45 15.83 -13.58
CA VAL A 379 -8.19 15.59 -12.84
C VAL A 379 -7.71 14.17 -13.15
N TYR A 380 -6.41 14.03 -13.41
CA TYR A 380 -5.76 12.78 -13.84
C TYR A 380 -6.14 12.25 -15.23
N SER A 381 -6.80 13.04 -16.09
CA SER A 381 -6.89 12.75 -17.53
C SER A 381 -5.59 13.12 -18.27
N GLY A 382 -5.32 12.50 -19.43
CA GLY A 382 -4.18 12.82 -20.30
C GLY A 382 -4.00 14.33 -20.57
N PRO A 383 -5.03 15.05 -21.05
CA PRO A 383 -4.98 16.51 -21.21
C PRO A 383 -4.73 17.30 -19.92
N TRP A 384 -5.20 16.80 -18.76
CA TRP A 384 -4.92 17.42 -17.47
C TRP A 384 -3.45 17.24 -17.04
N PHE A 385 -2.91 16.03 -17.17
CA PHE A 385 -1.49 15.75 -16.95
C PHE A 385 -0.59 16.56 -17.87
N ARG A 386 -1.00 16.66 -19.13
CA ARG A 386 -0.35 17.47 -20.14
C ARG A 386 -0.22 18.92 -19.68
N ALA A 387 -1.32 19.51 -19.22
CA ALA A 387 -1.33 20.86 -18.68
C ALA A 387 -0.46 20.98 -17.42
N LEU A 388 -0.59 20.07 -16.45
CA LEU A 388 0.21 20.05 -15.21
C LEU A 388 1.72 20.02 -15.50
N ARG A 389 2.19 19.08 -16.32
CA ARG A 389 3.60 18.90 -16.64
C ARG A 389 4.18 20.07 -17.43
N ASP A 390 3.41 20.59 -18.38
CA ASP A 390 3.86 21.71 -19.20
C ASP A 390 3.83 23.04 -18.38
N LEU A 391 2.90 23.20 -17.41
CA LEU A 391 2.94 24.28 -16.41
C LEU A 391 4.15 24.19 -15.46
N ASP A 392 4.49 22.98 -14.99
CA ASP A 392 5.67 22.74 -14.18
C ASP A 392 6.96 23.13 -14.94
N TYR A 393 7.14 22.57 -16.14
CA TYR A 393 8.35 22.76 -16.94
C TYR A 393 8.53 24.19 -17.47
N PHE A 394 7.51 24.78 -18.11
CA PHE A 394 7.63 26.08 -18.79
C PHE A 394 7.37 27.28 -17.87
N TYR A 395 6.52 27.11 -16.85
CA TYR A 395 6.04 28.21 -15.99
C TYR A 395 6.38 28.00 -14.49
N GLY A 396 7.17 26.97 -14.16
CA GLY A 396 7.69 26.73 -12.81
C GLY A 396 6.62 26.26 -11.80
N GLY A 397 5.58 25.59 -12.29
CA GLY A 397 4.52 25.05 -11.44
C GLY A 397 3.56 26.12 -10.92
N VAL A 398 3.35 27.20 -11.67
CA VAL A 398 2.51 28.33 -11.28
C VAL A 398 1.41 28.54 -12.32
N LEU A 399 0.17 28.76 -11.90
CA LEU A 399 -0.94 29.17 -12.75
C LEU A 399 -0.87 30.67 -13.10
N ALA A 400 -1.57 31.07 -14.16
CA ALA A 400 -1.61 32.45 -14.64
C ALA A 400 -2.18 33.47 -13.61
N ASP A 401 -2.88 33.01 -12.58
CA ASP A 401 -3.36 33.84 -11.46
C ASP A 401 -2.33 33.98 -10.30
N GLY A 402 -1.18 33.29 -10.39
CA GLY A 402 -0.13 33.23 -9.39
C GLY A 402 -0.26 32.10 -8.37
N THR A 403 -1.24 31.20 -8.51
CA THR A 403 -1.37 30.00 -7.66
C THR A 403 -0.25 29.01 -7.94
N VAL A 404 0.47 28.58 -6.91
CA VAL A 404 1.51 27.55 -7.00
C VAL A 404 0.87 26.16 -6.89
N LEU A 405 1.25 25.25 -7.79
CA LEU A 405 0.80 23.87 -7.85
C LEU A 405 1.62 22.99 -6.89
N ASP A 406 0.95 22.07 -6.21
CA ASP A 406 1.60 21.10 -5.31
C ASP A 406 1.96 19.83 -6.09
N ILE A 407 3.07 19.92 -6.85
CA ILE A 407 3.55 18.85 -7.73
C ILE A 407 3.85 17.57 -6.94
N ASP A 408 4.33 17.69 -5.70
CA ASP A 408 4.64 16.55 -4.82
C ASP A 408 3.36 15.86 -4.35
N GLN A 409 2.32 16.61 -3.97
CA GLN A 409 1.01 16.02 -3.67
C GLN A 409 0.39 15.35 -4.90
N TYR A 410 0.46 15.96 -6.09
CA TYR A 410 -0.04 15.30 -7.31
C TYR A 410 0.74 14.02 -7.64
N ARG A 411 2.07 13.99 -7.41
CA ARG A 411 2.86 12.76 -7.54
C ARG A 411 2.39 11.67 -6.59
N SER A 412 2.13 12.02 -5.33
CA SER A 412 1.59 11.10 -4.32
C SER A 412 0.19 10.57 -4.67
N ASP A 413 -0.71 11.44 -5.13
CA ASP A 413 -2.08 11.05 -5.51
C ASP A 413 -2.08 10.11 -6.72
N VAL A 414 -1.24 10.42 -7.72
CA VAL A 414 -1.12 9.63 -8.96
C VAL A 414 -0.50 8.27 -8.68
N GLU A 415 0.47 8.18 -7.78
CA GLU A 415 1.03 6.91 -7.34
C GLU A 415 -0.02 6.04 -6.63
N ALA A 416 -0.88 6.64 -5.79
CA ALA A 416 -1.98 5.92 -5.13
C ALA A 416 -3.09 5.47 -6.11
N ILE A 417 -3.32 6.21 -7.20
CA ILE A 417 -4.26 5.84 -8.27
C ILE A 417 -3.69 4.71 -9.14
N ALA A 418 -2.43 4.85 -9.55
CA ALA A 418 -1.77 3.95 -10.49
C ALA A 418 -1.35 2.62 -9.84
N LEU A 419 -1.00 2.63 -8.55
CA LEU A 419 -0.42 1.50 -7.80
C LEU A 419 -1.08 1.35 -6.42
N PRO A 420 -2.42 1.15 -6.33
CA PRO A 420 -3.18 1.14 -5.08
C PRO A 420 -2.80 0.01 -4.10
N ASN A 421 -2.20 -1.08 -4.59
CA ASN A 421 -1.84 -2.23 -3.77
C ASN A 421 -0.34 -2.28 -3.48
N THR A 422 0.03 -2.71 -2.26
CA THR A 422 1.41 -3.09 -1.93
C THR A 422 1.41 -4.48 -1.30
N TYR A 423 2.20 -5.40 -1.86
CA TYR A 423 2.31 -6.78 -1.41
C TYR A 423 3.77 -7.17 -1.19
N THR A 424 4.11 -7.50 0.05
CA THR A 424 5.46 -7.96 0.42
C THR A 424 5.56 -9.49 0.38
N PHE A 425 6.64 -9.99 -0.18
CA PHE A 425 7.05 -11.40 -0.17
C PHE A 425 8.47 -11.51 0.42
N ASP A 426 8.90 -12.72 0.75
CA ASP A 426 10.26 -13.02 1.23
C ASP A 426 10.79 -12.08 2.32
N GLN A 427 9.95 -11.89 3.36
CA GLN A 427 10.22 -11.04 4.52
C GLN A 427 10.51 -9.57 4.18
N GLY A 428 10.01 -9.10 3.02
CA GLY A 428 10.24 -7.75 2.52
C GLY A 428 11.45 -7.63 1.58
N ALA A 429 12.13 -8.74 1.23
CA ALA A 429 13.15 -8.76 0.18
C ALA A 429 12.56 -8.60 -1.24
N LEU A 430 11.24 -8.82 -1.39
CA LEU A 430 10.50 -8.58 -2.62
C LEU A 430 9.21 -7.80 -2.31
N VAL A 431 8.96 -6.72 -3.05
CA VAL A 431 7.82 -5.82 -2.84
C VAL A 431 7.11 -5.55 -4.16
N PHE A 432 5.89 -6.03 -4.33
CA PHE A 432 5.03 -5.57 -5.43
C PHE A 432 4.37 -4.25 -5.03
N ARG A 433 4.48 -3.23 -5.89
CA ARG A 433 3.67 -2.00 -5.86
C ARG A 433 2.84 -2.01 -7.14
N THR A 434 1.53 -2.16 -7.04
CA THR A 434 0.77 -2.68 -8.18
C THR A 434 -0.70 -2.28 -8.21
N ALA A 435 -1.27 -2.27 -9.41
CA ALA A 435 -2.71 -2.23 -9.61
C ALA A 435 -3.37 -3.62 -9.68
N ILE A 436 -2.61 -4.69 -9.93
CA ILE A 436 -3.16 -6.05 -10.03
C ILE A 436 -3.58 -6.54 -8.64
N ASP A 437 -4.55 -7.45 -8.60
CA ASP A 437 -5.01 -8.05 -7.35
C ASP A 437 -3.99 -9.03 -6.74
N ARG A 438 -4.22 -9.38 -5.46
CA ARG A 438 -3.35 -10.26 -4.68
C ARG A 438 -3.20 -11.65 -5.30
N ALA A 439 -4.24 -12.22 -5.88
CA ALA A 439 -4.20 -13.56 -6.46
C ALA A 439 -3.35 -13.60 -7.73
N LYS A 440 -3.45 -12.55 -8.57
CA LYS A 440 -2.59 -12.38 -9.74
C LYS A 440 -1.14 -12.10 -9.34
N ALA A 441 -0.90 -11.27 -8.32
CA ALA A 441 0.43 -11.05 -7.77
C ALA A 441 1.06 -12.35 -7.20
N GLU A 442 0.28 -13.21 -6.56
CA GLU A 442 0.76 -14.52 -6.07
C GLU A 442 1.08 -15.51 -7.21
N ALA A 443 0.33 -15.48 -8.32
CA ALA A 443 0.68 -16.25 -9.52
C ALA A 443 1.97 -15.74 -10.18
N MET A 444 2.11 -14.42 -10.31
CA MET A 444 3.33 -13.78 -10.82
C MET A 444 4.55 -14.08 -9.94
N TYR A 445 4.36 -14.07 -8.62
CA TYR A 445 5.37 -14.48 -7.66
C TYR A 445 5.78 -15.95 -7.84
N ALA A 446 4.82 -16.86 -8.02
CA ALA A 446 5.14 -18.27 -8.28
C ALA A 446 5.95 -18.47 -9.58
N ALA A 447 5.64 -17.71 -10.63
CA ALA A 447 6.35 -17.78 -11.91
C ALA A 447 7.83 -17.37 -11.79
N ILE A 448 8.13 -16.28 -11.08
CA ILE A 448 9.53 -15.84 -10.88
C ILE A 448 10.33 -16.78 -9.95
N GLN A 449 9.67 -17.57 -9.10
CA GLN A 449 10.34 -18.62 -8.31
C GLN A 449 10.79 -19.81 -9.17
N GLU A 450 10.06 -20.15 -10.24
CA GLU A 450 10.54 -21.12 -11.24
C GLU A 450 11.76 -20.58 -12.00
N VAL A 451 11.74 -19.28 -12.34
CA VAL A 451 12.89 -18.58 -12.97
C VAL A 451 14.12 -18.58 -12.06
N GLU A 452 13.97 -18.18 -10.78
CA GLU A 452 15.08 -18.13 -9.81
C GLU A 452 15.78 -19.49 -9.67
N ALA A 453 15.00 -20.55 -9.45
CA ALA A 453 15.55 -21.89 -9.27
C ALA A 453 16.27 -22.42 -10.53
N GLN A 454 15.74 -22.16 -11.72
CA GLN A 454 16.38 -22.60 -12.97
C GLN A 454 17.56 -21.71 -13.36
N PHE A 455 17.54 -20.41 -13.07
CA PHE A 455 18.68 -19.52 -13.24
C PHE A 455 19.88 -19.98 -12.40
N PHE A 456 19.67 -20.32 -11.12
CA PHE A 456 20.73 -20.83 -10.25
C PHE A 456 21.29 -22.18 -10.74
N ARG A 457 20.44 -23.07 -11.27
CA ARG A 457 20.89 -24.33 -11.90
C ARG A 457 21.67 -24.10 -13.20
N ALA A 458 21.22 -23.18 -14.05
CA ALA A 458 21.81 -22.91 -15.37
C ALA A 458 23.15 -22.17 -15.29
N THR A 459 23.26 -21.19 -14.39
CA THR A 459 24.48 -20.39 -14.18
C THR A 459 25.45 -21.00 -13.17
N GLY A 460 24.94 -21.80 -12.21
CA GLY A 460 25.69 -22.32 -11.07
C GLY A 460 25.94 -21.28 -9.96
N ASN A 461 25.31 -20.10 -10.01
CA ASN A 461 25.60 -18.96 -9.13
C ASN A 461 24.40 -18.56 -8.25
N ASP A 462 24.34 -19.09 -7.03
CA ASP A 462 23.29 -18.80 -6.02
C ASP A 462 23.70 -17.72 -4.99
N ALA A 463 24.89 -17.13 -5.14
CA ALA A 463 25.44 -16.13 -4.23
C ALA A 463 25.63 -14.77 -4.93
N ALA A 464 25.25 -13.68 -4.25
CA ALA A 464 25.33 -12.33 -4.83
C ALA A 464 26.76 -11.96 -5.29
N VAL A 465 26.87 -11.06 -6.27
CA VAL A 465 28.14 -10.51 -6.76
C VAL A 465 28.84 -9.68 -5.69
N ILE A 466 30.16 -9.54 -5.80
CA ILE A 466 30.91 -8.62 -4.95
C ILE A 466 30.53 -7.19 -5.33
N GLY A 467 29.85 -6.48 -4.43
CA GLY A 467 29.43 -5.10 -4.61
C GLY A 467 27.92 -4.89 -4.67
N ASP A 468 27.12 -5.96 -4.71
CA ASP A 468 25.66 -5.89 -4.54
C ASP A 468 25.31 -5.23 -3.20
N SER A 469 24.27 -4.38 -3.18
CA SER A 469 23.86 -3.61 -2.02
C SER A 469 23.05 -4.41 -0.98
N GLY A 470 22.49 -5.55 -1.38
CA GLY A 470 21.50 -6.31 -0.60
C GLY A 470 20.10 -5.71 -0.61
N ASP A 471 19.82 -4.66 -1.40
CA ASP A 471 18.52 -3.97 -1.38
C ASP A 471 17.37 -4.86 -1.90
N PRO A 472 16.14 -4.71 -1.37
CA PRO A 472 14.96 -5.42 -1.85
C PRO A 472 14.61 -5.12 -3.31
N LEU A 473 14.12 -6.14 -4.04
CA LEU A 473 13.55 -5.92 -5.36
C LEU A 473 12.14 -5.32 -5.22
N THR A 474 11.90 -4.20 -5.91
CA THR A 474 10.55 -3.65 -6.07
C THR A 474 10.00 -3.98 -7.46
N LEU A 475 8.80 -4.56 -7.53
CA LEU A 475 8.06 -4.85 -8.76
C LEU A 475 6.91 -3.86 -8.92
N VAL A 476 7.06 -2.89 -9.80
CA VAL A 476 6.06 -1.89 -10.14
C VAL A 476 5.22 -2.39 -11.32
N ILE A 477 3.94 -2.69 -11.10
CA ILE A 477 3.04 -3.23 -12.13
C ILE A 477 1.78 -2.37 -12.28
N TYR A 478 1.71 -1.59 -13.35
CA TYR A 478 0.56 -0.76 -13.70
C TYR A 478 -0.62 -1.58 -14.24
N ALA A 479 -1.84 -1.04 -14.24
CA ALA A 479 -3.05 -1.77 -14.65
C ALA A 479 -3.15 -2.03 -16.17
N SER A 480 -2.50 -1.20 -16.99
CA SER A 480 -2.59 -1.25 -18.45
C SER A 480 -1.37 -0.58 -19.11
N PRO A 481 -1.11 -0.82 -20.42
CA PRO A 481 -0.13 -0.03 -21.17
C PRO A 481 -0.47 1.47 -21.23
N ASP A 482 -1.76 1.83 -21.20
CA ASP A 482 -2.17 3.24 -21.23
C ASP A 482 -1.81 3.94 -19.90
N ASP A 483 -2.03 3.25 -18.77
CA ASP A 483 -1.63 3.72 -17.44
C ASP A 483 -0.10 3.78 -17.28
N TYR A 484 0.61 2.81 -17.86
CA TYR A 484 2.08 2.81 -17.94
C TYR A 484 2.59 4.06 -18.67
N ALA A 485 2.12 4.28 -19.90
CA ALA A 485 2.49 5.42 -20.74
C ALA A 485 2.14 6.77 -20.10
N LEU A 486 1.00 6.86 -19.40
CA LEU A 486 0.54 8.10 -18.78
C LEU A 486 1.27 8.43 -17.47
N TYR A 487 1.35 7.46 -16.54
CA TYR A 487 1.80 7.74 -15.18
C TYR A 487 3.31 7.58 -14.98
N GLN A 488 3.95 6.59 -15.61
CA GLN A 488 5.37 6.32 -15.35
C GLN A 488 6.30 7.50 -15.65
N PRO A 489 6.21 8.20 -16.80
CA PRO A 489 7.10 9.31 -17.10
C PRO A 489 6.93 10.47 -16.11
N PHE A 490 5.71 10.65 -15.56
CA PHE A 490 5.46 11.63 -14.51
C PHE A 490 6.05 11.19 -13.17
N LEU A 491 5.86 9.93 -12.77
CA LEU A 491 6.30 9.38 -11.47
C LEU A 491 7.82 9.18 -11.37
N THR A 492 8.48 8.75 -12.45
CA THR A 492 9.90 8.32 -12.42
C THR A 492 10.81 9.06 -13.41
N GLY A 493 10.25 9.65 -14.47
CA GLY A 493 11.02 10.20 -15.59
C GLY A 493 11.58 9.15 -16.57
N LEU A 494 11.24 7.87 -16.38
CA LEU A 494 11.68 6.77 -17.26
C LEU A 494 10.83 6.69 -18.54
N SER A 495 11.42 6.14 -19.61
CA SER A 495 10.73 5.89 -20.87
C SER A 495 9.80 4.67 -20.78
N THR A 496 8.73 4.69 -21.55
CA THR A 496 7.68 3.66 -21.61
C THR A 496 7.63 2.95 -22.96
N ALA A 497 8.59 3.21 -23.86
CA ALA A 497 8.72 2.56 -25.17
C ALA A 497 9.30 1.13 -25.05
N ASN A 498 8.71 0.32 -24.17
CA ASN A 498 9.16 -1.02 -23.78
C ASN A 498 8.01 -1.82 -23.14
N GLY A 499 8.12 -3.16 -23.10
CA GLY A 499 7.19 -4.03 -22.38
C GLY A 499 7.45 -4.10 -20.87
N GLY A 500 8.62 -3.65 -20.45
CA GLY A 500 9.08 -3.53 -19.08
C GLY A 500 10.46 -2.89 -19.06
N ILE A 501 10.99 -2.61 -17.87
CA ILE A 501 12.39 -2.22 -17.68
C ILE A 501 12.83 -2.47 -16.23
N TYR A 502 13.91 -3.22 -16.05
CA TYR A 502 14.65 -3.28 -14.78
C TYR A 502 15.67 -2.14 -14.65
N ILE A 503 15.65 -1.46 -13.50
CA ILE A 503 16.59 -0.40 -13.12
C ILE A 503 17.43 -0.91 -11.95
N GLU A 504 18.67 -1.32 -12.26
CA GLU A 504 19.66 -1.85 -11.31
C GLU A 504 19.91 -0.89 -10.13
N GLY A 505 20.08 0.40 -10.41
CA GLY A 505 20.50 1.40 -9.42
C GLY A 505 19.49 1.65 -8.29
N ASP A 506 18.21 1.38 -8.52
CA ASP A 506 17.11 1.51 -7.55
C ASP A 506 16.46 0.14 -7.24
N THR A 507 17.11 -0.97 -7.65
CA THR A 507 16.61 -2.35 -7.59
C THR A 507 15.10 -2.48 -7.87
N THR A 508 14.64 -1.84 -8.95
CA THR A 508 13.21 -1.73 -9.26
C THR A 508 12.92 -2.11 -10.71
N LEU A 509 11.92 -2.97 -10.89
CA LEU A 509 11.40 -3.45 -12.16
C LEU A 509 10.06 -2.78 -12.44
N TYR A 510 9.89 -2.20 -13.63
CA TYR A 510 8.65 -1.56 -14.05
C TYR A 510 8.02 -2.35 -15.21
N THR A 511 6.73 -2.65 -15.13
CA THR A 511 5.96 -3.31 -16.20
C THR A 511 4.44 -3.06 -16.01
N TYR A 512 3.58 -3.70 -16.80
CA TYR A 512 2.14 -3.42 -16.80
C TYR A 512 1.29 -4.65 -17.12
N ASP A 513 0.07 -4.74 -16.58
CA ASP A 513 -0.87 -5.78 -16.99
C ASP A 513 -1.40 -5.53 -18.41
N ARG A 514 -1.72 -6.60 -19.14
CA ARG A 514 -1.95 -6.56 -20.59
C ARG A 514 -2.83 -7.69 -21.09
N THR A 515 -3.63 -7.37 -22.10
CA THR A 515 -4.40 -8.35 -22.89
C THR A 515 -3.59 -8.86 -24.08
N PRO A 516 -3.92 -10.04 -24.66
CA PRO A 516 -3.30 -10.54 -25.89
C PRO A 516 -3.54 -9.67 -27.15
N GLN A 517 -4.35 -8.61 -27.04
CA GLN A 517 -4.54 -7.61 -28.10
C GLN A 517 -3.59 -6.42 -27.96
N GLN A 518 -3.02 -6.21 -26.78
CA GLN A 518 -2.10 -5.10 -26.46
C GLN A 518 -0.62 -5.51 -26.55
N SER A 519 -0.32 -6.81 -26.48
CA SER A 519 1.03 -7.35 -26.52
C SER A 519 1.00 -8.81 -26.96
N TYR A 520 2.04 -9.24 -27.68
CA TYR A 520 2.27 -10.66 -27.97
C TYR A 520 2.66 -11.44 -26.70
N PHE A 521 3.46 -10.83 -25.83
CA PHE A 521 3.84 -11.40 -24.53
C PHE A 521 2.81 -11.08 -23.46
N THR A 522 2.58 -12.03 -22.56
CA THR A 522 1.74 -11.88 -21.36
C THR A 522 2.42 -11.00 -20.28
N LEU A 523 1.71 -10.74 -19.17
CA LEU A 523 2.35 -10.17 -17.97
C LEU A 523 3.45 -11.10 -17.44
N GLU A 524 3.17 -12.41 -17.42
CA GLU A 524 4.07 -13.40 -16.81
C GLU A 524 5.40 -13.51 -17.57
N GLU A 525 5.36 -13.60 -18.90
CA GLU A 525 6.58 -13.75 -19.70
C GLU A 525 7.52 -12.56 -19.60
N LEU A 526 6.99 -11.34 -19.69
CA LEU A 526 7.80 -10.13 -19.53
C LEU A 526 8.27 -9.94 -18.09
N LEU A 527 7.49 -10.37 -17.08
CA LEU A 527 7.98 -10.37 -15.70
C LEU A 527 9.10 -11.41 -15.49
N ARG A 528 8.97 -12.61 -16.07
CA ARG A 528 10.02 -13.65 -16.07
C ARG A 528 11.31 -13.14 -16.75
N HIS A 529 11.18 -12.41 -17.85
CA HIS A 529 12.29 -11.76 -18.57
C HIS A 529 12.99 -10.72 -17.69
N GLU A 530 12.26 -9.69 -17.24
CA GLU A 530 12.80 -8.58 -16.46
C GLU A 530 13.31 -9.02 -15.07
N TYR A 531 12.69 -10.04 -14.47
CA TYR A 531 13.21 -10.64 -13.23
C TYR A 531 14.55 -11.36 -13.46
N THR A 532 14.79 -11.89 -14.66
CA THR A 532 16.11 -12.43 -15.01
C THR A 532 17.17 -11.33 -15.09
N HIS A 533 16.85 -10.12 -15.54
CA HIS A 533 17.79 -8.98 -15.48
C HIS A 533 18.16 -8.60 -14.04
N PHE A 534 17.20 -8.69 -13.11
CA PHE A 534 17.50 -8.57 -11.67
C PHE A 534 18.44 -9.68 -11.19
N LEU A 535 18.17 -10.95 -11.56
CA LEU A 535 19.04 -12.07 -11.20
C LEU A 535 20.43 -11.94 -11.82
N ASP A 536 20.53 -11.44 -13.06
CA ASP A 536 21.80 -11.25 -13.76
C ASP A 536 22.66 -10.19 -13.05
N GLY A 537 22.10 -9.01 -12.76
CA GLY A 537 22.80 -7.96 -12.01
C GLY A 537 23.20 -8.38 -10.58
N ARG A 538 22.34 -9.12 -9.87
CA ARG A 538 22.61 -9.54 -8.49
C ARG A 538 23.54 -10.76 -8.39
N PHE A 539 23.41 -11.74 -9.27
CA PHE A 539 24.03 -13.06 -9.14
C PHE A 539 25.02 -13.42 -10.26
N GLN A 540 25.17 -12.62 -11.31
CA GLN A 540 25.97 -13.01 -12.47
C GLN A 540 26.94 -11.93 -12.98
N VAL A 541 26.57 -10.66 -13.06
CA VAL A 541 27.44 -9.59 -13.62
C VAL A 541 28.00 -8.68 -12.54
N VAL A 542 29.32 -8.49 -12.50
CA VAL A 542 29.98 -7.68 -11.46
C VAL A 542 30.12 -6.20 -11.89
N GLY A 543 29.49 -5.33 -11.10
CA GLY A 543 29.58 -3.88 -11.23
C GLY A 543 28.54 -3.32 -12.21
N GLY A 544 28.05 -2.11 -11.93
CA GLY A 544 26.84 -1.62 -12.58
C GLY A 544 26.97 -1.24 -14.06
N PHE A 545 25.81 -1.08 -14.67
CA PHE A 545 25.62 -0.68 -16.07
C PHE A 545 26.51 0.52 -16.47
N TYR A 546 27.15 0.44 -17.64
CA TYR A 546 28.18 1.38 -18.14
C TYR A 546 29.49 1.52 -17.32
N GLY A 547 29.78 0.59 -16.41
CA GLY A 547 31.07 0.53 -15.70
C GLY A 547 32.27 0.43 -16.64
N ALA A 548 33.21 1.38 -16.57
CA ALA A 548 34.47 1.28 -17.32
C ALA A 548 35.36 0.16 -16.77
N GLY A 549 35.89 -0.70 -17.64
CA GLY A 549 36.64 -1.90 -17.24
C GLY A 549 35.78 -3.06 -16.72
N THR A 550 34.46 -3.04 -16.92
CA THR A 550 33.59 -4.21 -16.73
C THR A 550 33.14 -4.77 -18.08
N LEU A 551 32.43 -5.89 -18.07
CA LEU A 551 31.85 -6.50 -19.27
C LEU A 551 30.76 -5.64 -19.96
N TYR A 552 30.20 -4.61 -19.30
CA TYR A 552 29.34 -3.63 -19.97
C TYR A 552 30.10 -2.72 -20.94
N GLU A 553 31.43 -2.60 -20.84
CA GLU A 553 32.21 -1.73 -21.73
C GLU A 553 32.12 -2.21 -23.18
N GLY A 554 31.58 -1.35 -24.06
CA GLY A 554 31.47 -1.63 -25.50
C GLY A 554 30.34 -2.59 -25.88
N GLY A 555 29.37 -2.84 -24.98
CA GLY A 555 28.17 -3.63 -25.27
C GLY A 555 28.39 -5.14 -25.37
N ARG A 556 29.48 -5.66 -24.79
CA ARG A 556 29.90 -7.08 -24.96
C ARG A 556 28.89 -8.11 -24.50
N ILE A 557 28.01 -7.73 -23.57
CA ILE A 557 27.00 -8.59 -22.98
C ILE A 557 25.57 -8.13 -23.29
N ASP A 558 25.37 -7.10 -24.13
CA ASP A 558 24.04 -6.60 -24.52
C ASP A 558 23.17 -7.74 -25.04
N THR A 559 23.64 -8.44 -26.07
CA THR A 559 22.87 -9.54 -26.68
C THR A 559 22.87 -10.80 -25.83
N LEU A 560 23.91 -11.02 -25.01
CA LEU A 560 24.02 -12.21 -24.17
C LEU A 560 23.08 -12.15 -22.95
N GLY A 561 23.01 -11.01 -22.25
CA GLY A 561 22.14 -10.80 -21.10
C GLY A 561 20.66 -10.84 -21.49
N GLU A 562 20.29 -10.16 -22.57
CA GLU A 562 18.93 -10.23 -23.14
C GLU A 562 18.58 -11.64 -23.65
N GLY A 563 19.58 -12.37 -24.18
CA GLY A 563 19.43 -13.77 -24.56
C GLY A 563 19.22 -14.70 -23.36
N LEU A 564 19.92 -14.45 -22.25
CA LEU A 564 19.76 -15.14 -20.97
C LEU A 564 18.37 -14.85 -20.38
N ALA A 565 17.91 -13.60 -20.44
CA ALA A 565 16.58 -13.20 -19.99
C ALA A 565 15.47 -13.92 -20.78
N GLU A 566 15.48 -13.87 -22.11
CA GLU A 566 14.48 -14.55 -22.94
C GLU A 566 14.54 -16.09 -22.85
N TYR A 567 15.73 -16.65 -22.63
CA TYR A 567 15.94 -18.07 -22.34
C TYR A 567 15.30 -18.45 -20.99
N CYS A 568 15.58 -17.70 -19.93
CA CYS A 568 15.03 -17.94 -18.59
C CYS A 568 13.51 -17.74 -18.49
N VAL A 569 12.86 -17.04 -19.43
CA VAL A 569 11.38 -17.08 -19.54
C VAL A 569 10.88 -18.53 -19.68
N GLY A 570 11.63 -19.39 -20.37
CA GLY A 570 11.31 -20.81 -20.57
C GLY A 570 11.49 -21.71 -19.33
N SER A 571 11.85 -21.15 -18.17
CA SER A 571 12.02 -21.91 -16.93
C SER A 571 10.74 -22.62 -16.50
N THR A 572 10.86 -23.88 -16.08
CA THR A 572 9.72 -24.64 -15.54
C THR A 572 10.05 -25.20 -14.16
N ARG A 573 9.03 -25.58 -13.39
CA ARG A 573 9.23 -26.23 -12.09
C ARG A 573 10.07 -27.53 -12.15
N ALA A 574 9.89 -28.36 -13.19
CA ALA A 574 10.35 -29.76 -13.20
C ALA A 574 10.95 -30.29 -14.53
N ASN A 575 11.02 -29.47 -15.59
CA ASN A 575 11.54 -29.88 -16.91
C ASN A 575 12.73 -29.01 -17.36
N GLY A 576 13.46 -28.42 -16.41
CA GLY A 576 14.53 -27.45 -16.70
C GLY A 576 14.00 -26.18 -17.39
N ILE A 577 14.79 -25.66 -18.34
CA ILE A 577 14.42 -24.54 -19.20
C ILE A 577 14.04 -25.09 -20.58
N LEU A 578 12.79 -24.85 -20.99
CA LEU A 578 12.24 -25.34 -22.26
C LEU A 578 12.45 -24.33 -23.39
N ARG A 579 12.47 -24.83 -24.63
CA ARG A 579 12.38 -23.98 -25.83
C ARG A 579 11.06 -23.20 -25.80
N ARG A 580 11.06 -21.96 -26.27
CA ARG A 580 9.83 -21.16 -26.44
C ARG A 580 9.31 -21.22 -27.86
N GLU A 581 8.05 -21.60 -28.03
CA GLU A 581 7.37 -21.63 -29.33
C GLU A 581 7.38 -20.23 -29.97
N GLN A 582 7.12 -19.19 -29.17
CA GLN A 582 7.06 -17.82 -29.69
C GLN A 582 8.41 -17.31 -30.20
N MET A 583 9.53 -17.70 -29.56
CA MET A 583 10.87 -17.33 -30.01
C MET A 583 11.19 -18.00 -31.36
N LEU A 584 11.00 -19.31 -31.45
CA LEU A 584 11.21 -20.08 -32.69
C LEU A 584 10.28 -19.61 -33.82
N THR A 585 9.05 -19.22 -33.51
CA THR A 585 8.10 -18.64 -34.46
C THR A 585 8.57 -17.29 -34.99
N GLN A 586 9.16 -16.44 -34.15
CA GLN A 586 9.74 -15.16 -34.60
C GLN A 586 10.97 -15.39 -35.49
N VAL A 587 11.88 -16.30 -35.13
CA VAL A 587 13.05 -16.65 -35.96
C VAL A 587 12.62 -17.24 -37.31
N ALA A 588 11.60 -18.10 -37.33
CA ALA A 588 11.07 -18.69 -38.56
C ALA A 588 10.39 -17.68 -39.50
N ASN A 589 9.89 -16.57 -38.95
CA ASN A 589 9.21 -15.50 -39.69
C ASN A 589 10.09 -14.26 -39.93
N ASP A 590 11.37 -14.25 -39.51
CA ASP A 590 12.27 -13.13 -39.76
C ASP A 590 12.44 -12.90 -41.27
N PRO A 591 12.02 -11.74 -41.82
CA PRO A 591 12.14 -11.47 -43.25
C PRO A 591 13.60 -11.44 -43.74
N LEU A 592 14.56 -11.14 -42.86
CA LEU A 592 16.00 -11.17 -43.14
C LEU A 592 16.62 -12.57 -42.98
N GLY A 593 15.86 -13.54 -42.45
CA GLY A 593 16.29 -14.91 -42.16
C GLY A 593 17.10 -15.05 -40.87
N PRO A 594 17.38 -16.29 -40.40
CA PRO A 594 18.05 -16.52 -39.13
C PRO A 594 19.42 -15.86 -39.01
N MET A 595 19.69 -15.26 -37.85
CA MET A 595 21.01 -14.72 -37.49
C MET A 595 21.98 -15.83 -37.09
N THR A 596 23.25 -15.67 -37.48
CA THR A 596 24.36 -16.56 -37.08
C THR A 596 24.82 -16.30 -35.64
N ILE A 597 25.54 -17.27 -35.05
CA ILE A 597 26.15 -17.13 -33.71
C ILE A 597 27.04 -15.88 -33.65
N ALA A 598 27.81 -15.63 -34.71
CA ALA A 598 28.68 -14.47 -34.84
C ALA A 598 27.91 -13.14 -34.92
N GLU A 599 26.76 -13.08 -35.61
CA GLU A 599 25.95 -11.87 -35.70
C GLU A 599 25.27 -11.50 -34.38
N VAL A 600 24.94 -12.49 -33.53
CA VAL A 600 24.34 -12.24 -32.21
C VAL A 600 25.42 -11.93 -31.17
N LEU A 601 26.43 -12.79 -30.98
CA LEU A 601 27.40 -12.62 -29.89
C LEU A 601 28.37 -11.45 -30.08
N LEU A 602 28.53 -10.94 -31.31
CA LEU A 602 29.27 -9.69 -31.59
C LEU A 602 28.35 -8.46 -31.75
N GLY A 603 27.05 -8.64 -31.50
CA GLY A 603 26.04 -7.61 -31.61
C GLY A 603 25.97 -6.68 -30.39
N THR A 604 25.19 -5.62 -30.54
CA THR A 604 24.81 -4.65 -29.50
C THR A 604 23.31 -4.33 -29.65
N TYR A 605 22.77 -3.48 -28.78
CA TYR A 605 21.41 -2.93 -28.92
C TYR A 605 21.13 -2.24 -30.28
N ASP A 606 22.16 -1.87 -31.07
CA ASP A 606 21.99 -1.33 -32.44
C ASP A 606 21.29 -2.32 -33.41
N LEU A 607 21.20 -3.61 -33.05
CA LEU A 607 20.46 -4.63 -33.80
C LEU A 607 18.93 -4.57 -33.58
N GLY A 608 18.45 -3.82 -32.57
CA GLY A 608 17.05 -3.73 -32.18
C GLY A 608 16.42 -5.06 -31.73
N PHE A 609 15.10 -5.11 -31.55
CA PHE A 609 14.41 -6.30 -31.03
C PHE A 609 14.60 -7.60 -31.86
N ARG A 610 15.12 -7.51 -33.09
CA ARG A 610 15.39 -8.66 -33.97
C ARG A 610 16.32 -9.71 -33.34
N PHE A 611 17.31 -9.30 -32.54
CA PHE A 611 18.27 -10.26 -31.99
C PHE A 611 17.72 -11.07 -30.81
N TYR A 612 16.66 -10.61 -30.12
CA TYR A 612 16.16 -11.22 -28.88
C TYR A 612 15.76 -12.70 -29.08
N PRO A 613 14.90 -13.06 -30.07
CA PRO A 613 14.56 -14.47 -30.32
C PRO A 613 15.77 -15.32 -30.73
N HIS A 614 16.71 -14.74 -31.48
CA HIS A 614 17.92 -15.44 -31.90
C HIS A 614 18.88 -15.71 -30.74
N SER A 615 19.03 -14.77 -29.81
CA SER A 615 19.90 -14.94 -28.65
C SER A 615 19.32 -15.92 -27.63
N ALA A 616 17.99 -15.94 -27.45
CA ALA A 616 17.29 -16.97 -26.70
C ALA A 616 17.55 -18.38 -27.29
N CYS A 617 17.43 -18.51 -28.63
CA CYS A 617 17.71 -19.75 -29.34
C CYS A 617 19.19 -20.18 -29.21
N ILE A 618 20.15 -19.26 -29.25
CA ILE A 618 21.58 -19.58 -29.05
C ILE A 618 21.85 -20.05 -27.63
N ASN A 619 21.30 -19.39 -26.61
CA ASN A 619 21.45 -19.84 -25.22
C ASN A 619 20.88 -21.25 -25.01
N LYS A 620 19.70 -21.55 -25.58
CA LYS A 620 19.11 -22.90 -25.49
C LYS A 620 19.88 -23.95 -26.30
N PHE A 621 20.37 -23.60 -27.50
CA PHE A 621 21.27 -24.47 -28.28
C PHE A 621 22.55 -24.80 -27.51
N LEU A 622 23.18 -23.82 -26.87
CA LEU A 622 24.38 -24.04 -26.07
C LEU A 622 24.08 -24.94 -24.86
N GLU A 623 22.90 -24.86 -24.24
CA GLU A 623 22.50 -25.82 -23.20
C GLU A 623 22.33 -27.25 -23.76
N ASP A 624 21.66 -27.39 -24.91
CA ASP A 624 21.30 -28.70 -25.49
C ASP A 624 22.50 -29.44 -26.12
N GLU A 625 23.38 -28.73 -26.84
CA GLU A 625 24.41 -29.33 -27.71
C GLU A 625 25.85 -29.00 -27.25
N ALA A 626 26.06 -27.98 -26.41
CA ALA A 626 27.38 -27.56 -25.94
C ALA A 626 27.44 -27.08 -24.46
N PRO A 627 26.85 -27.80 -23.49
CA PRO A 627 26.57 -27.25 -22.15
C PRO A 627 27.81 -26.84 -21.35
N ASP A 628 28.94 -27.54 -21.50
CA ASP A 628 30.20 -27.14 -20.86
C ASP A 628 30.71 -25.77 -21.37
N LEU A 629 30.45 -25.44 -22.64
CA LEU A 629 30.81 -24.15 -23.25
C LEU A 629 29.89 -23.02 -22.78
N GLN A 630 28.61 -23.32 -22.54
CA GLN A 630 27.67 -22.41 -21.88
C GLN A 630 28.12 -22.06 -20.45
N LEU A 631 28.49 -23.09 -19.67
CA LEU A 631 28.99 -22.92 -18.30
C LEU A 631 30.33 -22.17 -18.26
N GLU A 632 31.24 -22.41 -19.20
CA GLU A 632 32.48 -21.64 -19.32
C GLU A 632 32.22 -20.17 -19.65
N LEU A 633 31.25 -19.89 -20.55
CA LEU A 633 30.83 -18.52 -20.88
C LEU A 633 30.27 -17.80 -19.64
N TYR A 634 29.32 -18.41 -18.93
CA TYR A 634 28.78 -17.85 -17.69
C TYR A 634 29.86 -17.69 -16.60
N ALA A 635 30.84 -18.60 -16.51
CA ALA A 635 31.95 -18.47 -15.58
C ALA A 635 32.87 -17.27 -15.89
N THR A 636 33.16 -16.98 -17.17
CA THR A 636 33.93 -15.78 -17.56
C THR A 636 33.15 -14.49 -17.25
N VAL A 637 31.82 -14.49 -17.43
CA VAL A 637 30.95 -13.37 -17.07
C VAL A 637 30.97 -13.13 -15.56
N ARG A 638 30.74 -14.17 -14.76
CA ARG A 638 30.75 -14.14 -13.29
C ARG A 638 32.09 -13.71 -12.69
N ALA A 639 33.20 -14.01 -13.37
CA ALA A 639 34.53 -13.56 -12.97
C ALA A 639 34.81 -12.09 -13.33
N ASN A 640 34.00 -11.47 -14.19
CA ASN A 640 34.28 -10.20 -14.87
C ASN A 640 35.67 -10.18 -15.55
N ASP A 641 36.09 -11.33 -16.08
CA ASP A 641 37.35 -11.44 -16.83
C ASP A 641 37.11 -11.13 -18.30
N VAL A 642 37.17 -9.83 -18.62
CA VAL A 642 36.98 -9.30 -19.99
C VAL A 642 37.91 -9.99 -21.01
N ALA A 643 39.13 -10.38 -20.61
CA ALA A 643 40.08 -10.99 -21.53
C ALA A 643 39.77 -12.48 -21.79
N ALA A 644 39.34 -13.22 -20.77
CA ALA A 644 38.86 -14.59 -20.94
C ALA A 644 37.53 -14.63 -21.71
N PHE A 645 36.60 -13.72 -21.40
CA PHE A 645 35.34 -13.58 -22.13
C PHE A 645 35.55 -13.26 -23.60
N ASP A 646 36.34 -12.23 -23.93
CA ASP A 646 36.62 -11.87 -25.33
C ASP A 646 37.28 -13.05 -26.08
N ALA A 647 38.21 -13.78 -25.45
CA ALA A 647 38.85 -14.94 -26.06
C ALA A 647 37.92 -16.14 -26.28
N LEU A 648 37.02 -16.42 -25.33
CA LEU A 648 36.06 -17.51 -25.44
C LEU A 648 34.95 -17.20 -26.45
N ARG A 649 34.45 -15.95 -26.46
CA ARG A 649 33.54 -15.47 -27.50
C ARG A 649 34.19 -15.58 -28.88
N ASP A 650 35.44 -15.14 -29.02
CA ASP A 650 36.19 -15.25 -30.28
C ASP A 650 36.39 -16.72 -30.71
N GLN A 651 36.52 -17.68 -29.78
CA GLN A 651 36.49 -19.11 -30.08
C GLN A 651 35.13 -19.55 -30.61
N ILE A 652 34.04 -19.22 -29.89
CA ILE A 652 32.66 -19.59 -30.23
C ILE A 652 32.27 -19.08 -31.63
N VAL A 653 32.47 -17.80 -31.92
CA VAL A 653 32.02 -17.17 -33.19
C VAL A 653 32.84 -17.56 -34.42
N ASN A 654 34.01 -18.20 -34.23
CA ASN A 654 34.85 -18.70 -35.31
C ASN A 654 34.78 -20.24 -35.48
N ASP A 655 33.99 -20.96 -34.66
CA ASP A 655 33.79 -22.39 -34.82
C ASP A 655 32.73 -22.70 -35.89
N ALA A 656 33.21 -23.08 -37.07
CA ALA A 656 32.38 -23.44 -38.22
C ALA A 656 31.58 -24.75 -38.04
N GLN A 657 31.97 -25.62 -37.10
CA GLN A 657 31.20 -26.82 -36.77
C GLN A 657 30.06 -26.45 -35.82
N LEU A 658 30.34 -25.68 -34.76
CA LEU A 658 29.32 -25.19 -33.83
C LEU A 658 28.22 -24.38 -34.54
N GLN A 659 28.58 -23.54 -35.53
CA GLN A 659 27.60 -22.84 -36.37
C GLN A 659 26.74 -23.81 -37.20
N ALA A 660 27.32 -24.86 -37.77
CA ALA A 660 26.58 -25.85 -38.56
C ALA A 660 25.64 -26.69 -37.69
N ASP A 661 26.05 -26.97 -36.45
CA ASP A 661 25.23 -27.69 -35.46
C ASP A 661 24.07 -26.80 -34.98
N TYR A 662 24.30 -25.50 -34.76
CA TYR A 662 23.23 -24.52 -34.49
C TYR A 662 22.23 -24.42 -35.64
N ASP A 663 22.69 -24.30 -36.88
CA ASP A 663 21.82 -24.23 -38.06
C ASP A 663 20.91 -25.49 -38.15
N ALA A 664 21.45 -26.66 -37.81
CA ALA A 664 20.72 -27.93 -37.81
C ALA A 664 19.73 -28.04 -36.64
N TRP A 665 20.15 -27.69 -35.42
CA TRP A 665 19.31 -27.67 -34.22
C TRP A 665 18.15 -26.68 -34.35
N LEU A 666 18.41 -25.50 -34.93
CA LEU A 666 17.41 -24.47 -35.15
C LEU A 666 16.38 -24.92 -36.20
N ALA A 667 16.84 -25.50 -37.31
CA ALA A 667 15.94 -26.04 -38.33
C ALA A 667 15.05 -27.18 -37.80
N ALA A 668 15.59 -28.05 -36.93
CA ALA A 668 14.81 -29.09 -36.25
C ALA A 668 13.80 -28.49 -35.27
N SER A 669 14.20 -27.49 -34.48
CA SER A 669 13.33 -26.81 -33.50
C SER A 669 12.19 -26.04 -34.16
N ILE A 670 12.44 -25.39 -35.30
CA ILE A 670 11.39 -24.76 -36.12
C ILE A 670 10.44 -25.81 -36.73
N ALA A 671 10.96 -26.98 -37.13
CA ALA A 671 10.11 -28.07 -37.63
C ALA A 671 9.19 -28.64 -36.55
N ASP A 672 9.65 -28.76 -35.30
CA ASP A 672 8.82 -29.18 -34.15
C ASP A 672 7.63 -28.24 -33.91
N VAL A 673 7.83 -26.92 -34.04
CA VAL A 673 6.75 -25.91 -33.99
C VAL A 673 5.79 -26.12 -35.16
N GLN A 674 6.30 -26.16 -36.39
CA GLN A 674 5.48 -26.26 -37.60
C GLN A 674 4.65 -27.56 -37.69
N SER A 675 5.07 -28.61 -36.99
CA SER A 675 4.34 -29.89 -36.92
C SER A 675 3.53 -30.07 -35.63
N GLY A 676 3.66 -29.17 -34.65
CA GLY A 676 2.98 -29.29 -33.35
C GLY A 676 3.43 -30.52 -32.56
N THR A 677 4.71 -30.88 -32.65
CA THR A 677 5.30 -32.08 -31.99
C THR A 677 6.32 -31.77 -30.91
N GLY A 678 6.77 -30.52 -30.80
CA GLY A 678 7.62 -30.09 -29.70
C GLY A 678 6.87 -30.05 -28.36
N LEU A 679 7.64 -30.03 -27.28
CA LEU A 679 7.20 -29.52 -25.98
C LEU A 679 7.87 -28.16 -25.79
N PHE A 680 7.08 -27.14 -25.53
CA PHE A 680 7.53 -25.76 -25.33
C PHE A 680 7.18 -25.25 -23.93
N ALA A 681 7.79 -24.15 -23.51
CA ALA A 681 7.48 -23.53 -22.21
C ALA A 681 5.99 -23.12 -22.13
N GLU A 682 5.44 -22.66 -23.25
CA GLU A 682 4.03 -22.26 -23.40
C GLU A 682 3.04 -23.44 -23.19
N ASP A 683 3.49 -24.70 -23.31
CA ASP A 683 2.70 -25.90 -23.00
C ASP A 683 2.70 -26.27 -21.50
N VAL A 684 3.63 -25.70 -20.71
CA VAL A 684 3.87 -26.06 -19.31
C VAL A 684 3.58 -24.86 -18.40
N PRO A 685 2.31 -24.65 -17.99
CA PRO A 685 1.95 -23.50 -17.18
C PRO A 685 2.55 -23.56 -15.78
N THR A 686 2.93 -22.39 -15.25
CA THR A 686 3.35 -22.18 -13.86
C THR A 686 2.40 -22.87 -12.88
N VAL A 687 2.97 -23.64 -11.94
CA VAL A 687 2.14 -24.35 -10.94
C VAL A 687 1.84 -23.41 -9.78
N ALA A 688 0.61 -22.87 -9.75
CA ALA A 688 0.17 -21.98 -8.67
C ALA A 688 0.18 -22.69 -7.29
N PRO A 689 0.50 -21.97 -6.19
CA PRO A 689 0.40 -22.48 -4.84
C PRO A 689 -1.00 -23.02 -4.49
N PRO A 690 -1.14 -24.18 -3.83
CA PRO A 690 -2.45 -24.69 -3.44
C PRO A 690 -3.16 -23.76 -2.45
N ALA A 691 -4.39 -23.35 -2.77
CA ALA A 691 -5.19 -22.44 -1.96
C ALA A 691 -5.49 -22.92 -0.52
N ASN A 692 -5.33 -24.22 -0.25
CA ASN A 692 -5.54 -24.81 1.08
C ASN A 692 -4.28 -25.53 1.56
N LEU A 693 -3.47 -24.85 2.38
CA LEU A 693 -2.30 -25.41 3.04
C LEU A 693 -2.64 -25.82 4.49
N PRO A 694 -2.23 -27.03 4.94
CA PRO A 694 -2.41 -27.46 6.32
C PRO A 694 -1.66 -26.55 7.31
N THR A 695 -2.27 -26.36 8.48
CA THR A 695 -1.69 -25.68 9.64
C THR A 695 -0.96 -26.69 10.55
N GLY A 696 -0.02 -26.20 11.36
CA GLY A 696 0.67 -26.96 12.40
C GLY A 696 1.54 -28.14 11.93
N ASN A 697 1.81 -28.25 10.63
CA ASN A 697 2.44 -29.43 10.03
C ASN A 697 3.96 -29.30 9.78
N GLU A 698 4.63 -28.30 10.38
CA GLU A 698 6.05 -28.01 10.15
C GLU A 698 6.95 -29.24 10.38
N SER A 699 6.71 -29.99 11.46
CA SER A 699 7.46 -31.21 11.76
C SER A 699 7.23 -32.32 10.72
N THR A 700 6.10 -32.32 10.02
CA THR A 700 5.82 -33.26 8.92
C THR A 700 6.58 -32.84 7.68
N VAL A 701 6.45 -31.58 7.25
CA VAL A 701 7.12 -31.05 6.04
C VAL A 701 8.65 -31.17 6.18
N ARG A 702 9.21 -30.75 7.32
CA ARG A 702 10.62 -30.93 7.68
C ARG A 702 11.05 -32.41 7.67
N GLY A 703 10.17 -33.31 8.13
CA GLY A 703 10.43 -34.75 8.20
C GLY A 703 10.48 -35.43 6.84
N GLU A 704 9.55 -35.11 5.94
CA GLU A 704 9.54 -35.64 4.56
C GLU A 704 10.77 -35.14 3.78
N LEU A 705 11.11 -33.85 3.86
CA LEU A 705 12.28 -33.27 3.19
C LEU A 705 13.61 -33.86 3.70
N ALA A 706 13.77 -34.03 5.01
CA ALA A 706 14.94 -34.68 5.58
C ALA A 706 15.04 -36.16 5.18
N THR A 707 13.90 -36.85 5.03
CA THR A 707 13.84 -38.24 4.55
C THR A 707 14.24 -38.32 3.08
N ALA A 708 13.74 -37.40 2.24
CA ALA A 708 14.10 -37.30 0.82
C ALA A 708 15.59 -37.00 0.60
N ALA A 709 16.18 -36.13 1.43
CA ALA A 709 17.62 -35.84 1.41
C ALA A 709 18.51 -36.99 1.93
N GLY A 710 17.93 -37.99 2.60
CA GLY A 710 18.67 -39.15 3.11
C GLY A 710 19.64 -38.87 4.26
N VAL A 711 19.56 -37.70 4.90
CA VAL A 711 20.51 -37.25 5.95
C VAL A 711 19.80 -36.69 7.19
N GLY A 712 20.49 -36.73 8.32
CA GLY A 712 19.97 -36.26 9.62
C GLY A 712 20.33 -34.82 10.00
N ALA A 713 21.09 -34.11 9.18
CA ALA A 713 21.47 -32.72 9.40
C ALA A 713 20.93 -31.86 8.26
N SER A 714 19.94 -31.02 8.58
CA SER A 714 19.28 -30.12 7.63
C SER A 714 18.86 -28.83 8.32
N GLU A 715 18.90 -27.75 7.56
CA GLU A 715 18.31 -26.47 7.94
C GLU A 715 16.88 -26.44 7.39
N PHE A 716 15.92 -25.98 8.19
CA PHE A 716 14.56 -25.72 7.74
C PHE A 716 14.03 -24.49 8.47
N TYR A 717 13.53 -23.56 7.68
CA TYR A 717 13.00 -22.28 8.11
C TYR A 717 11.69 -22.01 7.36
N ALA A 718 10.72 -21.35 8.02
CA ALA A 718 9.43 -21.01 7.41
C ALA A 718 9.00 -19.59 7.82
N TRP A 719 8.44 -18.85 6.87
CA TRP A 719 8.03 -17.45 7.02
C TRP A 719 6.77 -17.19 6.19
N GLY A 720 5.82 -16.42 6.73
CA GLY A 720 4.59 -16.07 6.01
C GLY A 720 3.89 -17.28 5.36
N SER A 721 3.89 -17.29 4.03
CA SER A 721 3.30 -18.34 3.19
C SER A 721 4.31 -19.36 2.60
N ARG A 722 5.53 -19.47 3.15
CA ARG A 722 6.63 -20.26 2.57
C ARG A 722 7.54 -20.98 3.57
N TYR A 723 8.28 -21.95 3.04
CA TYR A 723 9.41 -22.58 3.71
C TYR A 723 10.64 -22.66 2.78
N ARG A 724 11.83 -22.70 3.39
CA ARG A 724 13.12 -23.05 2.79
C ARG A 724 13.74 -24.17 3.62
N PHE A 725 14.07 -25.26 2.94
CA PHE A 725 14.87 -26.36 3.44
C PHE A 725 16.24 -26.31 2.75
N ALA A 726 17.30 -26.60 3.50
CA ALA A 726 18.63 -26.75 2.93
C ALA A 726 19.36 -27.94 3.57
N SER A 727 20.12 -28.67 2.74
CA SER A 727 20.83 -29.87 3.15
C SER A 727 22.04 -30.10 2.27
N GLU A 728 23.09 -30.70 2.81
CA GLU A 728 24.14 -31.31 1.98
C GLU A 728 23.61 -32.62 1.38
N VAL A 729 23.81 -32.80 0.07
CA VAL A 729 23.49 -34.03 -0.66
C VAL A 729 24.70 -34.46 -1.47
N ALA A 730 24.99 -35.76 -1.45
CA ALA A 730 26.08 -36.37 -2.23
C ALA A 730 25.53 -37.39 -3.23
N LEU A 731 25.88 -37.22 -4.51
CA LEU A 731 25.45 -38.05 -5.62
C LEU A 731 26.61 -38.89 -6.18
N PRO A 732 26.38 -40.16 -6.55
CA PRO A 732 27.36 -40.97 -7.24
C PRO A 732 27.49 -40.50 -8.69
N VAL A 733 28.70 -40.11 -9.09
CA VAL A 733 29.01 -39.61 -10.45
C VAL A 733 30.21 -40.34 -11.05
N ALA A 734 30.41 -40.21 -12.36
CA ALA A 734 31.63 -40.69 -13.00
C ALA A 734 32.83 -39.83 -12.58
N ALA A 735 33.99 -40.45 -12.34
CA ALA A 735 35.22 -39.70 -12.01
C ALA A 735 35.79 -38.86 -13.17
N SER A 736 35.15 -38.92 -14.35
CA SER A 736 35.40 -38.09 -15.51
C SER A 736 34.27 -37.09 -15.79
N ALA A 737 33.31 -36.94 -14.88
CA ALA A 737 32.16 -36.05 -15.06
C ALA A 737 32.61 -34.61 -15.30
N THR A 738 32.11 -33.99 -16.37
CA THR A 738 32.31 -32.58 -16.69
C THR A 738 31.41 -31.68 -15.82
N PRO A 739 31.64 -30.35 -15.77
CA PRO A 739 30.69 -29.42 -15.14
C PRO A 739 29.24 -29.60 -15.60
N ALA A 740 29.00 -29.86 -16.89
CA ALA A 740 27.68 -30.19 -17.41
C ALA A 740 27.13 -31.51 -16.86
N ASP A 741 27.90 -32.61 -16.88
CA ASP A 741 27.48 -33.90 -16.29
C ASP A 741 27.06 -33.74 -14.82
N LEU A 742 27.75 -32.87 -14.07
CA LEU A 742 27.47 -32.59 -12.66
C LEU A 742 26.19 -31.76 -12.49
N ARG A 743 26.03 -30.68 -13.27
CA ARG A 743 24.81 -29.85 -13.30
C ARG A 743 23.58 -30.72 -13.59
N ASP A 744 23.66 -31.54 -14.63
CA ASP A 744 22.54 -32.35 -15.10
C ASP A 744 22.19 -33.47 -14.10
N ALA A 745 23.21 -34.07 -13.46
CA ALA A 745 23.00 -35.05 -12.39
C ALA A 745 22.30 -34.45 -11.16
N PHE A 746 22.66 -33.23 -10.76
CA PHE A 746 21.97 -32.54 -9.66
C PHE A 746 20.57 -32.08 -10.04
N SER A 747 20.38 -31.45 -11.21
CA SER A 747 19.04 -31.07 -11.71
C SER A 747 18.09 -32.26 -11.78
N ALA A 748 18.51 -33.38 -12.38
CA ALA A 748 17.70 -34.60 -12.44
C ALA A 748 17.38 -35.19 -11.06
N HIS A 749 18.30 -35.09 -10.09
CA HIS A 749 18.05 -35.49 -8.71
C HIS A 749 17.03 -34.57 -8.01
N LEU A 750 17.20 -33.26 -8.14
CA LEU A 750 16.28 -32.26 -7.58
C LEU A 750 14.87 -32.45 -8.12
N ASP A 751 14.72 -32.63 -9.43
CA ASP A 751 13.41 -32.77 -10.07
C ASP A 751 12.73 -34.09 -9.72
N SER A 752 13.48 -35.20 -9.71
CA SER A 752 12.91 -36.53 -9.39
C SER A 752 12.64 -36.77 -7.92
N VAL A 753 13.47 -36.26 -7.00
CA VAL A 753 13.35 -36.51 -5.56
C VAL A 753 12.55 -35.42 -4.86
N PHE A 754 12.85 -34.16 -5.11
CA PHE A 754 12.23 -33.06 -4.38
C PHE A 754 11.03 -32.49 -5.13
N VAL A 755 11.16 -32.09 -6.40
CA VAL A 755 10.07 -31.38 -7.10
C VAL A 755 8.88 -32.29 -7.37
N THR A 756 9.09 -33.46 -8.00
CA THR A 756 8.02 -34.38 -8.40
C THR A 756 7.82 -35.54 -7.41
N GLY A 757 8.91 -36.03 -6.79
CA GLY A 757 8.87 -37.15 -5.86
C GLY A 757 8.03 -36.91 -4.60
N LEU A 758 7.93 -35.65 -4.14
CA LEU A 758 7.21 -35.28 -2.92
C LEU A 758 5.77 -34.77 -3.14
N GLU A 759 5.32 -34.55 -4.38
CA GLU A 759 3.97 -33.99 -4.66
C GLU A 759 2.83 -34.78 -4.00
N SER A 760 2.99 -36.11 -3.94
CA SER A 760 2.01 -37.02 -3.34
C SER A 760 1.99 -37.01 -1.81
N ALA A 761 3.01 -36.43 -1.15
CA ALA A 761 3.10 -36.32 0.30
C ALA A 761 2.21 -35.19 0.88
N GLY A 762 1.77 -34.24 0.05
CA GLY A 762 0.83 -33.20 0.47
C GLY A 762 0.91 -31.89 -0.33
N PRO A 763 -0.03 -30.95 -0.10
CA PRO A 763 -0.11 -29.69 -0.86
C PRO A 763 1.11 -28.78 -0.66
N ASN A 764 1.84 -28.89 0.46
CA ASN A 764 3.07 -28.14 0.68
C ASN A 764 4.18 -28.43 -0.36
N PHE A 765 4.07 -29.54 -1.10
CA PHE A 765 5.08 -29.96 -2.07
C PHE A 765 4.65 -29.79 -3.54
N GLN A 766 3.41 -29.35 -3.80
CA GLN A 766 2.84 -29.36 -5.16
C GLN A 766 3.36 -28.24 -6.07
N SER A 767 3.80 -27.11 -5.51
CA SER A 767 4.35 -25.97 -6.24
C SER A 767 5.75 -25.59 -5.76
N GLN A 768 6.50 -26.56 -5.22
CA GLN A 768 7.85 -26.29 -4.72
C GLN A 768 8.89 -26.28 -5.85
N VAL A 769 9.87 -25.40 -5.71
CA VAL A 769 11.06 -25.29 -6.54
C VAL A 769 12.29 -25.76 -5.75
N ALA A 770 13.38 -26.06 -6.44
CA ALA A 770 14.62 -26.49 -5.82
C ALA A 770 15.83 -26.17 -6.70
N TRP A 771 16.97 -25.89 -6.08
CA TRP A 771 18.26 -25.67 -6.75
C TRP A 771 19.41 -26.18 -5.88
N ASN A 772 20.64 -26.07 -6.38
CA ASN A 772 21.86 -26.35 -5.62
C ASN A 772 22.81 -25.16 -5.70
N GLY A 773 23.60 -24.97 -4.66
CA GLY A 773 24.79 -24.12 -4.72
C GLY A 773 25.97 -24.84 -5.41
N ALA A 774 27.18 -24.32 -5.20
CA ALA A 774 28.40 -24.85 -5.79
C ALA A 774 28.59 -26.37 -5.57
N ILE A 775 28.96 -27.08 -6.64
CA ILE A 775 29.16 -28.54 -6.64
C ILE A 775 30.64 -28.87 -6.42
N GLU A 776 30.95 -29.60 -5.35
CA GLU A 776 32.27 -30.16 -5.08
C GLU A 776 32.38 -31.59 -5.66
N HIS A 777 33.28 -31.81 -6.63
CA HIS A 777 33.51 -33.12 -7.25
C HIS A 777 34.81 -33.78 -6.73
N SER A 778 34.70 -35.00 -6.18
CA SER A 778 35.82 -35.77 -5.65
C SER A 778 35.71 -37.27 -5.95
N GLY A 779 36.46 -37.75 -6.94
CA GLY A 779 36.48 -39.17 -7.29
C GLY A 779 35.17 -39.58 -7.95
N THR A 780 34.46 -40.58 -7.44
CA THR A 780 33.15 -41.01 -7.99
C THR A 780 31.96 -40.44 -7.21
N SER A 781 32.12 -39.25 -6.63
CA SER A 781 31.13 -38.60 -5.78
C SER A 781 31.18 -37.10 -6.01
N ALA A 782 30.02 -36.48 -6.12
CA ALA A 782 29.87 -35.03 -6.09
C ALA A 782 28.92 -34.63 -4.98
N SER A 783 29.19 -33.52 -4.30
CA SER A 783 28.35 -33.02 -3.20
C SER A 783 28.04 -31.54 -3.40
N ALA A 784 26.82 -31.15 -3.07
CA ALA A 784 26.40 -29.77 -3.07
C ALA A 784 25.36 -29.53 -1.97
N ARG A 785 25.32 -28.30 -1.48
CA ARG A 785 24.21 -27.80 -0.67
C ARG A 785 23.01 -27.59 -1.57
N ILE A 786 21.94 -28.35 -1.35
CA ILE A 786 20.65 -28.16 -2.02
C ILE A 786 19.79 -27.18 -1.23
N PHE A 787 18.89 -26.52 -1.95
CA PHE A 787 17.83 -25.67 -1.42
C PHE A 787 16.50 -26.13 -2.01
N VAL A 788 15.48 -26.26 -1.17
CA VAL A 788 14.12 -26.68 -1.56
C VAL A 788 13.14 -25.73 -0.92
N GLU A 789 12.21 -25.24 -1.72
CA GLU A 789 11.51 -24.00 -1.45
C GLU A 789 10.07 -24.08 -1.92
N GLY A 790 9.12 -24.00 -0.99
CA GLY A 790 7.73 -24.36 -1.28
C GLY A 790 6.69 -23.61 -0.45
N PRO A 791 5.41 -23.78 -0.82
CA PRO A 791 4.30 -23.16 -0.12
C PRO A 791 4.17 -23.75 1.29
N PHE A 792 4.09 -22.86 2.28
CA PHE A 792 3.85 -23.22 3.66
C PHE A 792 2.71 -22.39 4.22
N ARG A 793 2.03 -22.91 5.22
CA ARG A 793 1.24 -22.06 6.10
C ARG A 793 1.90 -22.17 7.46
N VAL A 794 2.71 -21.16 7.78
CA VAL A 794 3.15 -21.01 9.16
C VAL A 794 1.88 -20.94 10.00
N ASP A 795 1.88 -21.61 11.15
CA ASP A 795 0.96 -21.24 12.21
C ASP A 795 1.36 -19.84 12.67
N ALA A 796 0.92 -18.85 11.89
CA ALA A 796 0.72 -17.54 12.41
C ALA A 796 -0.23 -17.71 13.60
N THR A 797 0.34 -17.74 14.80
CA THR A 797 -0.03 -16.66 15.72
C THR A 797 0.08 -15.39 14.90
N ASP A 798 -1.03 -14.98 14.32
CA ASP A 798 -1.14 -13.66 13.74
C ASP A 798 -0.67 -12.68 14.83
N THR A 799 0.07 -11.67 14.42
CA THR A 799 0.75 -10.69 15.27
C THR A 799 0.44 -9.26 14.84
N VAL A 800 -0.49 -9.08 13.89
CA VAL A 800 -0.85 -7.79 13.30
C VAL A 800 -2.20 -7.40 13.89
N PRO A 801 -2.26 -6.48 14.86
CA PRO A 801 -3.52 -6.10 15.45
C PRO A 801 -4.44 -5.40 14.44
N PRO A 802 -5.77 -5.50 14.60
CA PRO A 802 -6.72 -4.70 13.84
C PRO A 802 -6.46 -3.19 13.99
N ALA A 803 -7.03 -2.41 13.08
CA ALA A 803 -7.07 -0.95 13.20
C ALA A 803 -7.82 -0.53 14.46
N ALA A 804 -7.42 0.62 15.03
CA ALA A 804 -8.10 1.17 16.20
C ALA A 804 -9.57 1.54 15.87
N PRO A 805 -10.56 1.14 16.69
CA PRO A 805 -11.95 1.55 16.49
C PRO A 805 -12.10 3.07 16.49
N VAL A 806 -12.96 3.59 15.62
CA VAL A 806 -13.20 5.03 15.45
C VAL A 806 -14.62 5.44 15.82
N GLY A 807 -14.79 6.70 16.22
CA GLY A 807 -16.11 7.26 16.51
C GLY A 807 -16.74 6.74 17.81
N LEU A 808 -15.91 6.47 18.84
CA LEU A 808 -16.41 6.07 20.15
C LEU A 808 -17.28 7.19 20.77
N MET A 809 -18.46 6.82 21.25
CA MET A 809 -19.44 7.66 21.94
C MET A 809 -19.99 6.93 23.18
N GLY A 810 -20.52 7.66 24.16
CA GLY A 810 -21.11 7.07 25.36
C GLY A 810 -22.17 7.92 26.05
N ASP A 811 -23.10 7.26 26.73
CA ASP A 811 -24.23 7.84 27.50
C ASP A 811 -24.28 7.23 28.91
N GLY A 812 -24.46 8.06 29.94
CA GLY A 812 -24.48 7.67 31.36
C GLY A 812 -25.79 8.00 32.08
N SER A 813 -26.85 8.35 31.33
CA SER A 813 -28.15 8.80 31.88
C SER A 813 -29.04 7.67 32.44
N GLY A 814 -28.59 6.42 32.38
CA GLY A 814 -29.28 5.23 32.89
C GLY A 814 -28.60 4.60 34.12
N ALA A 815 -29.03 3.38 34.46
CA ALA A 815 -28.42 2.57 35.53
C ALA A 815 -27.06 1.94 35.13
N ALA A 816 -26.64 2.14 33.88
CA ALA A 816 -25.38 1.67 33.30
C ALA A 816 -24.89 2.70 32.27
N ILE A 817 -23.61 2.63 31.89
CA ILE A 817 -23.05 3.45 30.81
C ILE A 817 -23.15 2.68 29.50
N GLU A 818 -23.81 3.23 28.50
CA GLU A 818 -23.93 2.63 27.16
C GLU A 818 -22.88 3.24 26.22
N LEU A 819 -22.06 2.39 25.58
CA LEU A 819 -21.01 2.80 24.63
C LEU A 819 -21.31 2.31 23.21
N SER A 820 -20.86 3.04 22.19
CA SER A 820 -20.95 2.64 20.78
C SER A 820 -19.84 3.20 19.91
N TRP A 821 -19.48 2.51 18.83
CA TRP A 821 -18.39 2.87 17.90
C TRP A 821 -18.69 2.38 16.46
N VAL A 822 -17.89 2.84 15.49
CA VAL A 822 -17.98 2.40 14.09
C VAL A 822 -17.37 0.99 13.95
N PRO A 823 -18.01 0.05 13.22
CA PRO A 823 -17.44 -1.27 13.01
C PRO A 823 -16.10 -1.24 12.25
N ASN A 824 -15.14 -2.02 12.73
CA ASN A 824 -13.97 -2.47 11.99
C ASN A 824 -14.39 -3.37 10.80
N GLY A 825 -13.55 -3.44 9.76
CA GLY A 825 -13.83 -4.09 8.47
C GLY A 825 -12.93 -5.28 8.14
N GLU A 826 -12.06 -5.68 9.07
CA GLU A 826 -11.09 -6.77 8.94
C GLU A 826 -11.76 -8.15 9.01
N ASP A 827 -11.39 -9.05 8.08
CA ASP A 827 -12.03 -10.37 7.90
C ASP A 827 -11.83 -11.34 9.09
N ASP A 828 -10.80 -11.11 9.91
CA ASP A 828 -10.41 -11.91 11.07
C ASP A 828 -10.77 -11.29 12.43
N LEU A 829 -11.54 -10.20 12.44
CA LEU A 829 -12.03 -9.53 13.65
C LEU A 829 -12.85 -10.48 14.54
N ALA A 830 -12.36 -10.75 15.75
CA ALA A 830 -13.09 -11.51 16.77
C ALA A 830 -13.98 -10.63 17.66
N GLY A 831 -13.71 -9.32 17.73
CA GLY A 831 -14.56 -8.32 18.39
C GLY A 831 -13.77 -7.22 19.08
N TYR A 832 -14.26 -6.72 20.22
CA TYR A 832 -13.76 -5.50 20.86
C TYR A 832 -13.55 -5.66 22.38
N ARG A 833 -12.68 -4.86 22.98
CA ARG A 833 -12.53 -4.71 24.44
C ARG A 833 -12.72 -3.26 24.86
N ILE A 834 -13.47 -3.06 25.94
CA ILE A 834 -13.67 -1.74 26.55
C ILE A 834 -12.67 -1.59 27.70
N HIS A 835 -11.96 -0.46 27.74
CA HIS A 835 -11.07 -0.09 28.84
C HIS A 835 -11.52 1.23 29.46
N SER A 836 -11.23 1.42 30.75
CA SER A 836 -11.55 2.62 31.48
C SER A 836 -10.37 3.17 32.30
N SER A 837 -10.40 4.45 32.62
CA SER A 837 -9.47 5.09 33.56
C SER A 837 -10.16 6.19 34.37
N SER A 838 -9.63 6.48 35.56
CA SER A 838 -9.98 7.67 36.34
C SER A 838 -9.16 8.91 35.94
N THR A 839 -8.23 8.79 34.99
CA THR A 839 -7.34 9.86 34.53
C THR A 839 -7.36 9.95 33.00
N SER A 840 -7.55 11.15 32.45
CA SER A 840 -7.51 11.38 30.99
C SER A 840 -6.12 11.05 30.44
N GLY A 841 -6.07 10.30 29.34
CA GLY A 841 -4.83 9.77 28.76
C GLY A 841 -4.32 8.50 29.45
N GLY A 842 -5.06 7.95 30.42
CA GLY A 842 -4.75 6.69 31.09
C GLY A 842 -3.84 6.81 32.33
N PRO A 843 -3.30 5.68 32.84
CA PRO A 843 -3.38 4.34 32.27
C PRO A 843 -4.81 3.77 32.31
N TYR A 844 -5.19 3.04 31.27
CA TYR A 844 -6.50 2.37 31.18
C TYR A 844 -6.42 0.92 31.67
N THR A 845 -7.53 0.43 32.20
CA THR A 845 -7.73 -0.95 32.66
C THR A 845 -8.95 -1.56 31.98
N PRO A 846 -8.92 -2.85 31.59
CA PRO A 846 -10.06 -3.49 30.93
C PRO A 846 -11.28 -3.55 31.86
N VAL A 847 -12.43 -3.14 31.33
CA VAL A 847 -13.73 -3.14 32.02
C VAL A 847 -14.32 -4.54 32.10
N SER A 848 -14.05 -5.36 31.08
CA SER A 848 -14.43 -6.77 31.01
C SER A 848 -13.31 -7.56 30.34
N THR A 849 -13.17 -8.83 30.69
CA THR A 849 -12.24 -9.77 30.04
C THR A 849 -12.87 -10.51 28.86
N GLN A 850 -14.17 -10.31 28.58
CA GLN A 850 -14.83 -10.87 27.40
C GLN A 850 -14.69 -9.92 26.19
N THR A 851 -14.32 -10.49 25.05
CA THR A 851 -14.35 -9.81 23.75
C THR A 851 -15.81 -9.67 23.29
N LEU A 852 -16.24 -8.44 22.99
CA LEU A 852 -17.59 -8.13 22.52
C LEU A 852 -17.68 -8.25 20.99
N THR A 853 -18.62 -9.03 20.48
CA THR A 853 -18.90 -9.10 19.02
C THR A 853 -19.86 -8.02 18.52
N ALA A 854 -20.49 -7.28 19.43
CA ALA A 854 -21.33 -6.13 19.12
C ALA A 854 -20.50 -4.84 18.99
N THR A 855 -20.99 -3.88 18.21
CA THR A 855 -20.41 -2.52 18.05
C THR A 855 -20.95 -1.51 19.07
N ASN A 856 -21.53 -2.04 20.14
CA ASN A 856 -21.94 -1.34 21.34
C ASN A 856 -21.65 -2.21 22.56
N GLY A 857 -21.62 -1.60 23.74
CA GLY A 857 -21.40 -2.33 24.98
C GLY A 857 -21.85 -1.54 26.21
N THR A 858 -22.50 -2.25 27.11
CA THR A 858 -23.05 -1.72 28.37
C THR A 858 -22.06 -1.95 29.51
N VAL A 859 -21.71 -0.91 30.25
CA VAL A 859 -20.87 -0.97 31.45
C VAL A 859 -21.75 -0.87 32.69
N THR A 860 -22.05 -2.02 33.29
CA THR A 860 -22.72 -2.15 34.59
C THR A 860 -21.72 -1.95 35.74
N GLY A 861 -22.20 -1.60 36.94
CA GLY A 861 -21.33 -1.32 38.09
C GLY A 861 -20.40 -0.10 37.94
N ALA A 862 -20.66 0.78 36.97
CA ALA A 862 -19.86 1.99 36.72
C ALA A 862 -19.91 2.98 37.90
N SER A 863 -18.91 3.87 37.98
CA SER A 863 -18.87 4.91 39.01
C SER A 863 -19.75 6.10 38.64
N SER A 864 -20.24 6.83 39.65
CA SER A 864 -20.81 8.17 39.44
C SER A 864 -19.76 9.26 39.26
N LEU A 865 -18.48 8.91 39.42
CA LEU A 865 -17.35 9.77 39.08
C LEU A 865 -17.11 9.71 37.57
N LEU A 866 -16.77 10.86 36.98
CA LEU A 866 -16.39 10.97 35.57
C LEU A 866 -15.25 9.99 35.27
N THR A 867 -15.51 9.04 34.37
CA THR A 867 -14.59 7.96 34.02
C THR A 867 -14.28 8.05 32.52
N TYR A 868 -13.01 7.90 32.17
CA TYR A 868 -12.54 7.94 30.79
C TYR A 868 -12.62 6.56 30.17
N TYR A 869 -13.08 6.45 28.92
CA TYR A 869 -13.23 5.18 28.21
C TYR A 869 -12.56 5.22 26.84
N VAL A 870 -11.97 4.08 26.47
CA VAL A 870 -11.41 3.78 25.14
C VAL A 870 -11.78 2.34 24.77
N VAL A 871 -11.84 2.05 23.47
CA VAL A 871 -12.13 0.73 22.93
C VAL A 871 -10.99 0.28 22.02
N THR A 872 -10.70 -1.01 22.03
CA THR A 872 -9.76 -1.69 21.13
C THR A 872 -10.51 -2.76 20.34
N ALA A 873 -10.05 -3.04 19.13
CA ALA A 873 -10.44 -4.20 18.33
C ALA A 873 -9.47 -5.36 18.58
N VAL A 874 -9.96 -6.59 18.46
CA VAL A 874 -9.25 -7.84 18.73
C VAL A 874 -9.56 -8.85 17.63
N ASP A 875 -8.53 -9.43 17.04
CA ASP A 875 -8.62 -10.48 16.01
C ASP A 875 -8.81 -11.89 16.60
N ALA A 876 -8.96 -12.88 15.72
CA ALA A 876 -9.10 -14.29 16.06
C ALA A 876 -7.84 -14.96 16.65
N ALA A 877 -6.64 -14.35 16.51
CA ALA A 877 -5.40 -14.82 17.12
C ALA A 877 -5.15 -14.20 18.52
N GLY A 878 -5.85 -13.11 18.83
CA GLY A 878 -5.85 -12.41 20.11
C GLY A 878 -5.00 -11.14 20.18
N ASN A 879 -4.51 -10.60 19.05
CA ASN A 879 -3.84 -9.29 19.09
C ASN A 879 -4.86 -8.18 19.30
N GLU A 880 -4.39 -7.04 19.81
CA GLU A 880 -5.25 -5.97 20.28
C GLU A 880 -4.78 -4.63 19.72
N SER A 881 -5.71 -3.90 19.10
CA SER A 881 -5.43 -2.64 18.40
C SER A 881 -4.86 -1.56 19.33
N ALA A 882 -4.37 -0.48 18.74
CA ALA A 882 -4.25 0.78 19.48
C ALA A 882 -5.63 1.25 19.98
N PHE A 883 -5.65 2.09 21.02
CA PHE A 883 -6.88 2.65 21.58
C PHE A 883 -7.62 3.55 20.58
N SER A 884 -8.95 3.53 20.63
CA SER A 884 -9.84 4.51 19.98
C SER A 884 -9.61 5.95 20.47
N ASN A 885 -10.40 6.89 19.96
CA ASN A 885 -10.58 8.18 20.63
C ASN A 885 -11.06 7.96 22.09
N GLU A 886 -10.54 8.76 23.03
CA GLU A 886 -11.02 8.80 24.42
C GLU A 886 -12.36 9.56 24.50
N ILE A 887 -13.24 9.08 25.38
CA ILE A 887 -14.42 9.82 25.84
C ILE A 887 -14.44 9.87 27.38
N SER A 888 -15.27 10.73 27.97
CA SER A 888 -15.47 10.79 29.43
C SER A 888 -16.94 10.77 29.82
N VAL A 889 -17.36 9.81 30.65
CA VAL A 889 -18.75 9.58 31.06
C VAL A 889 -18.82 8.94 32.46
N GLY A 890 -19.91 9.13 33.20
CA GLY A 890 -20.13 8.59 34.56
C GLY A 890 -21.63 8.44 34.84
N LEU A 891 -22.00 7.63 35.84
CA LEU A 891 -23.42 7.41 36.21
C LEU A 891 -24.02 8.57 37.02
N GLU A 892 -25.27 8.94 36.70
CA GLU A 892 -26.01 9.94 37.48
C GLU A 892 -26.65 9.33 38.76
N ARG A 893 -25.97 9.44 39.92
CA ARG A 893 -26.57 9.11 41.23
C ARG A 893 -27.61 10.17 41.63
N ARG A 894 -28.87 9.75 41.86
CA ARG A 894 -29.99 10.65 42.24
C ARG A 894 -30.06 10.87 43.76
N VAL A 895 -29.52 11.99 44.25
CA VAL A 895 -29.59 12.39 45.68
C VAL A 895 -30.31 13.72 45.83
N LEU A 896 -31.37 13.80 46.65
CA LEU A 896 -32.07 15.05 46.95
C LEU A 896 -31.75 15.54 48.37
N VAL A 897 -31.18 16.73 48.51
CA VAL A 897 -30.86 17.35 49.81
C VAL A 897 -31.85 18.47 50.13
N ILE A 898 -32.67 18.27 51.16
CA ILE A 898 -33.75 19.17 51.55
C ILE A 898 -33.34 20.08 52.72
N ASN A 899 -33.52 21.39 52.53
CA ASN A 899 -33.47 22.37 53.62
C ASN A 899 -34.78 22.34 54.43
N GLY A 900 -34.74 21.74 55.63
CA GLY A 900 -35.86 21.75 56.57
C GLY A 900 -35.72 22.76 57.70
N TYR A 901 -34.95 23.85 57.56
CA TYR A 901 -34.85 24.92 58.56
C TYR A 901 -36.02 25.93 58.50
N PHE A 902 -36.02 26.95 59.39
CA PHE A 902 -37.19 27.84 59.62
C PHE A 902 -37.31 28.99 58.62
N ASP A 903 -36.21 29.32 57.96
CA ASP A 903 -36.09 30.43 57.03
C ASP A 903 -35.04 30.10 55.96
N ASN A 904 -34.97 30.96 54.95
CA ASN A 904 -34.00 30.88 53.86
C ASN A 904 -32.56 31.26 54.29
N GLY A 905 -32.37 31.85 55.47
CA GLY A 905 -31.09 32.39 55.92
C GLY A 905 -30.20 31.37 56.65
N ASN A 906 -30.78 30.30 57.19
CA ASN A 906 -30.05 29.33 58.02
C ASN A 906 -29.79 27.99 57.32
N PHE A 907 -29.09 28.04 56.19
CA PHE A 907 -28.74 26.87 55.36
C PHE A 907 -27.58 26.01 55.94
N SER A 908 -27.01 26.38 57.08
CA SER A 908 -25.78 25.78 57.67
C SER A 908 -25.81 24.26 57.86
N ASN A 909 -26.98 23.69 58.20
CA ASN A 909 -27.15 22.25 58.36
C ASN A 909 -27.21 21.52 57.01
N THR A 910 -27.94 22.08 56.04
CA THR A 910 -28.03 21.56 54.68
C THR A 910 -26.68 21.65 53.97
N GLN A 911 -25.96 22.76 54.14
CA GLN A 911 -24.61 22.98 53.61
C GLN A 911 -23.64 21.89 54.10
N SER A 912 -23.77 21.44 55.35
CA SER A 912 -22.91 20.39 55.90
C SER A 912 -23.04 19.05 55.16
N TYR A 913 -24.20 18.77 54.54
CA TYR A 913 -24.39 17.61 53.66
C TYR A 913 -23.86 17.88 52.26
N VAL A 914 -24.19 19.05 51.69
CA VAL A 914 -23.71 19.51 50.37
C VAL A 914 -22.18 19.47 50.27
N ASP A 915 -21.47 20.03 51.27
CA ASP A 915 -20.01 20.01 51.34
C ASP A 915 -19.47 18.57 51.36
N GLY A 916 -20.15 17.67 52.08
CA GLY A 916 -19.76 16.26 52.21
C GLY A 916 -19.96 15.47 50.92
N LEU A 917 -21.13 15.60 50.27
CA LEU A 917 -21.40 14.97 48.97
C LEU A 917 -20.43 15.48 47.90
N THR A 918 -20.17 16.80 47.88
CA THR A 918 -19.20 17.43 46.98
C THR A 918 -17.79 16.87 47.18
N ALA A 919 -17.35 16.72 48.44
CA ALA A 919 -16.03 16.17 48.77
C ALA A 919 -15.90 14.67 48.43
N LEU A 920 -17.02 13.94 48.37
CA LEU A 920 -17.09 12.54 47.92
C LEU A 920 -17.30 12.41 46.39
N GLY A 921 -17.49 13.52 45.67
CA GLY A 921 -17.76 13.52 44.22
C GLY A 921 -19.14 12.94 43.86
N ILE A 922 -20.10 12.95 44.78
CA ILE A 922 -21.45 12.41 44.59
C ILE A 922 -22.35 13.53 44.08
N GLY A 923 -23.02 13.32 42.95
CA GLY A 923 -24.02 14.26 42.41
C GLY A 923 -25.23 14.39 43.32
N TYR A 924 -25.79 15.61 43.42
CA TYR A 924 -26.97 15.90 44.24
C TYR A 924 -27.77 17.08 43.69
N GLU A 925 -29.07 17.06 43.97
CA GLU A 925 -29.98 18.19 43.86
C GLU A 925 -30.22 18.81 45.24
N VAL A 926 -30.34 20.14 45.33
CA VAL A 926 -30.72 20.83 46.57
C VAL A 926 -32.11 21.39 46.40
N TRP A 927 -33.01 21.10 47.36
CA TRP A 927 -34.32 21.72 47.42
C TRP A 927 -34.50 22.57 48.67
N ASN A 928 -34.75 23.86 48.45
CA ASN A 928 -34.99 24.84 49.47
C ASN A 928 -36.44 25.34 49.39
N PRO A 929 -37.32 24.94 50.33
CA PRO A 929 -38.75 25.18 50.19
C PRO A 929 -39.18 26.66 50.28
N PHE A 930 -38.24 27.55 50.62
CA PHE A 930 -38.45 29.00 50.65
C PHE A 930 -38.14 29.70 49.31
N THR A 931 -37.39 29.05 48.40
CA THR A 931 -37.05 29.57 47.07
C THR A 931 -37.66 28.75 45.94
N ASP A 932 -37.66 27.43 46.08
CA ASP A 932 -37.90 26.50 44.95
C ASP A 932 -39.36 26.00 44.92
N GLY A 933 -40.06 26.10 46.04
CA GLY A 933 -41.47 25.77 46.20
C GLY A 933 -41.74 24.73 47.28
N PRO A 934 -43.01 24.44 47.61
CA PRO A 934 -43.35 23.44 48.62
C PRO A 934 -42.83 22.06 48.22
N ILE A 935 -42.35 21.30 49.21
CA ILE A 935 -42.03 19.88 49.04
C ILE A 935 -43.35 19.13 48.85
N THR A 936 -43.41 18.22 47.87
CA THR A 936 -44.62 17.48 47.49
C THR A 936 -44.32 15.99 47.31
N ASP A 937 -45.35 15.14 47.37
CA ASP A 937 -45.21 13.70 47.10
C ASP A 937 -44.58 13.44 45.71
N ALA A 938 -44.95 14.25 44.71
CA ALA A 938 -44.41 14.16 43.35
C ALA A 938 -42.92 14.52 43.25
N LEU A 939 -42.42 15.44 44.09
CA LEU A 939 -40.98 15.72 44.16
C LEU A 939 -40.23 14.53 44.76
N LEU A 940 -40.72 13.95 45.85
CA LEU A 940 -40.06 12.81 46.49
C LEU A 940 -40.14 11.51 45.66
N ALA A 941 -41.23 11.33 44.89
CA ALA A 941 -41.39 10.20 43.98
C ALA A 941 -40.27 10.05 42.94
N ASN A 942 -39.62 11.16 42.56
CA ASN A 942 -38.49 11.17 41.61
C ASN A 942 -37.15 10.65 42.21
N PHE A 943 -37.14 10.29 43.50
CA PHE A 943 -35.96 9.83 44.23
C PHE A 943 -36.25 8.55 45.05
N VAL A 944 -37.23 7.75 44.63
CA VAL A 944 -37.55 6.45 45.29
C VAL A 944 -36.47 5.40 45.02
N ASP A 945 -35.89 5.43 43.82
CA ASP A 945 -34.69 4.68 43.40
C ASP A 945 -33.37 5.31 43.89
N GLY A 946 -33.42 6.57 44.35
CA GLY A 946 -32.31 7.32 44.93
C GLY A 946 -32.36 7.41 46.45
N MET A 947 -31.96 8.58 46.99
CA MET A 947 -32.19 8.91 48.40
C MET A 947 -32.63 10.37 48.58
N VAL A 948 -33.34 10.60 49.69
CA VAL A 948 -33.63 11.91 50.24
C VAL A 948 -32.81 12.13 51.52
N ILE A 949 -32.12 13.26 51.61
CA ILE A 949 -31.45 13.73 52.82
C ILE A 949 -32.23 14.93 53.36
N TRP A 950 -32.82 14.82 54.55
CA TRP A 950 -33.60 15.89 55.16
C TRP A 950 -32.97 16.40 56.46
N SER A 951 -32.53 17.66 56.44
CA SER A 951 -32.02 18.36 57.62
C SER A 951 -33.15 19.11 58.37
N VAL A 952 -33.34 18.87 59.67
CA VAL A 952 -34.47 19.41 60.46
C VAL A 952 -34.00 20.32 61.60
N GLY A 953 -34.70 21.45 61.80
CA GLY A 953 -34.38 22.45 62.83
C GLY A 953 -34.91 22.15 64.25
N TYR A 954 -34.53 23.01 65.21
CA TYR A 954 -35.03 22.97 66.60
C TYR A 954 -36.41 23.62 66.72
N THR A 955 -37.43 22.93 67.24
CA THR A 955 -38.83 23.40 67.24
C THR A 955 -39.02 24.84 67.76
N ASN A 956 -39.41 25.76 66.87
CA ASN A 956 -39.70 27.16 67.18
C ASN A 956 -41.22 27.43 67.14
N PRO A 957 -41.87 27.86 68.24
CA PRO A 957 -43.30 28.17 68.29
C PRO A 957 -43.78 29.22 67.27
N SER A 958 -42.89 30.08 66.76
CA SER A 958 -43.21 31.07 65.73
C SER A 958 -43.33 30.48 64.31
N PHE A 959 -42.96 29.22 64.11
CA PHE A 959 -43.01 28.53 62.81
C PHE A 959 -43.66 27.13 62.93
N PRO A 960 -44.96 27.05 63.28
CA PRO A 960 -45.69 25.80 63.45
C PRO A 960 -46.03 25.15 62.09
N GLY A 961 -45.02 24.54 61.45
CA GLY A 961 -45.18 23.90 60.14
C GLY A 961 -43.95 23.16 59.61
N GLN A 962 -42.80 23.21 60.30
CA GLN A 962 -41.54 22.70 59.76
C GLN A 962 -41.56 21.20 59.46
N PHE A 963 -42.28 20.42 60.26
CA PHE A 963 -42.48 18.99 60.08
C PHE A 963 -43.85 18.55 60.63
N ASP A 964 -44.90 19.20 60.11
CA ASP A 964 -46.28 19.02 60.55
C ASP A 964 -46.90 17.65 60.16
N ALA A 965 -48.19 17.47 60.43
CA ALA A 965 -48.89 16.23 60.12
C ALA A 965 -48.90 15.89 58.61
N ALA A 966 -48.85 16.89 57.72
CA ALA A 966 -48.83 16.68 56.28
C ALA A 966 -47.44 16.24 55.81
N ARG A 967 -46.37 16.90 56.25
CA ARG A 967 -44.99 16.49 55.93
C ARG A 967 -44.65 15.11 56.47
N ARG A 968 -45.15 14.77 57.68
CA ARG A 968 -45.03 13.41 58.24
C ARG A 968 -45.83 12.37 57.45
N ALA A 969 -46.94 12.75 56.80
CA ALA A 969 -47.71 11.83 55.95
C ALA A 969 -47.00 11.59 54.61
N MET A 970 -46.58 12.66 53.94
CA MET A 970 -45.80 12.63 52.70
C MET A 970 -44.54 11.74 52.82
N LEU A 971 -43.82 11.83 53.94
CA LEU A 971 -42.67 10.94 54.17
C LEU A 971 -43.06 9.47 54.39
N ARG A 972 -44.20 9.17 55.05
CA ARG A 972 -44.68 7.78 55.08
C ARG A 972 -44.99 7.28 53.69
N THR A 973 -45.65 8.07 52.84
CA THR A 973 -45.93 7.71 51.44
C THR A 973 -44.65 7.49 50.62
N TYR A 974 -43.57 8.23 50.88
CA TYR A 974 -42.26 7.99 50.26
C TYR A 974 -41.61 6.69 50.74
N LEU A 975 -41.66 6.40 52.05
CA LEU A 975 -41.11 5.16 52.62
C LEU A 975 -41.95 3.92 52.24
N ASP A 976 -43.28 4.05 52.18
CA ASP A 976 -44.21 3.02 51.69
C ASP A 976 -43.92 2.61 50.24
N ALA A 977 -43.32 3.52 49.45
CA ALA A 977 -42.87 3.26 48.08
C ALA A 977 -41.46 2.64 47.98
N GLY A 978 -40.78 2.39 49.11
CA GLY A 978 -39.43 1.83 49.18
C GLY A 978 -38.29 2.88 49.21
N GLY A 979 -38.60 4.18 49.32
CA GLY A 979 -37.61 5.24 49.21
C GLY A 979 -36.62 5.33 50.38
N ASN A 980 -35.39 5.75 50.10
CA ASN A 980 -34.29 5.77 51.09
C ASN A 980 -34.10 7.15 51.72
N LEU A 981 -34.04 7.24 53.06
CA LEU A 981 -34.05 8.51 53.80
C LEU A 981 -32.92 8.62 54.83
N MET A 982 -32.10 9.67 54.73
CA MET A 982 -31.29 10.14 55.85
C MET A 982 -31.95 11.35 56.50
N ILE A 983 -32.17 11.32 57.83
CA ILE A 983 -32.80 12.44 58.54
C ILE A 983 -32.05 12.78 59.84
N SER A 984 -31.81 14.07 60.07
CA SER A 984 -31.10 14.57 61.26
C SER A 984 -31.67 15.88 61.78
N GLY A 985 -31.56 16.13 63.10
CA GLY A 985 -32.04 17.39 63.67
C GLY A 985 -31.93 17.51 65.20
N ALA A 986 -32.12 18.74 65.70
CA ALA A 986 -32.09 19.04 67.13
C ALA A 986 -33.42 18.70 67.80
N TYR A 987 -33.39 17.96 68.91
CA TYR A 987 -34.59 17.50 69.65
C TYR A 987 -35.58 16.69 68.81
N LEU A 988 -35.12 16.14 67.68
CA LEU A 988 -35.96 15.48 66.68
C LEU A 988 -36.75 14.32 67.28
N ALA A 989 -36.11 13.55 68.18
CA ALA A 989 -36.71 12.39 68.83
C ALA A 989 -37.88 12.78 69.76
N SER A 990 -37.64 13.71 70.68
CA SER A 990 -38.65 14.22 71.62
C SER A 990 -39.79 14.99 70.95
N ASN A 991 -39.62 15.43 69.70
CA ASN A 991 -40.69 16.10 68.95
C ASN A 991 -41.59 15.12 68.18
N PHE A 992 -41.15 13.87 67.97
CA PHE A 992 -41.84 12.88 67.15
C PHE A 992 -42.27 11.61 67.92
N ASP A 993 -41.85 11.43 69.17
CA ASP A 993 -42.03 10.21 69.99
C ASP A 993 -43.45 9.61 69.95
N ALA A 994 -44.48 10.45 69.95
CA ALA A 994 -45.89 10.06 69.89
C ALA A 994 -46.50 10.06 68.47
N THR A 995 -45.69 9.95 67.40
CA THR A 995 -46.16 9.98 66.01
C THR A 995 -45.90 8.66 65.26
N PRO A 996 -46.84 8.19 64.40
CA PRO A 996 -46.67 6.97 63.61
C PRO A 996 -45.39 6.88 62.78
N LEU A 997 -44.87 8.02 62.28
CA LEU A 997 -43.61 8.02 61.53
C LEU A 997 -42.40 7.61 62.42
N PHE A 998 -42.47 7.89 63.71
CA PHE A 998 -41.39 7.61 64.65
C PHE A 998 -41.45 6.19 65.20
N THR A 999 -42.64 5.76 65.60
CA THR A 999 -42.90 4.42 66.16
C THR A 999 -42.94 3.34 65.08
N ASP A 1000 -43.62 3.61 63.96
CA ASP A 1000 -43.99 2.60 62.98
C ASP A 1000 -43.05 2.54 61.77
N TYR A 1001 -42.19 3.57 61.57
CA TYR A 1001 -41.22 3.61 60.46
C TYR A 1001 -39.77 3.85 60.94
N PHE A 1002 -39.55 4.69 61.95
CA PHE A 1002 -38.18 4.84 62.50
C PHE A 1002 -37.90 3.82 63.62
N HIS A 1003 -38.91 3.10 64.11
CA HIS A 1003 -38.83 2.08 65.16
C HIS A 1003 -38.00 2.50 66.38
N VAL A 1004 -38.20 3.75 66.80
CA VAL A 1004 -37.46 4.37 67.91
C VAL A 1004 -38.41 4.94 68.95
N ASP A 1005 -37.97 4.90 70.20
CA ASP A 1005 -38.65 5.52 71.35
C ASP A 1005 -37.72 6.59 71.94
N ASN A 1006 -38.24 7.79 72.27
CA ASN A 1006 -37.42 8.79 72.95
C ASN A 1006 -37.27 8.45 74.43
N VAL A 1007 -36.02 8.32 74.89
CA VAL A 1007 -35.69 8.00 76.29
C VAL A 1007 -35.41 9.30 77.05
N VAL A 1008 -34.52 10.14 76.51
CA VAL A 1008 -34.19 11.46 77.06
C VAL A 1008 -33.85 12.44 75.94
N ALA A 1009 -34.42 13.63 76.00
CA ALA A 1009 -33.99 14.77 75.21
C ALA A 1009 -32.67 15.35 75.76
N SER A 1010 -31.61 15.37 74.94
CA SER A 1010 -30.26 15.88 75.26
C SER A 1010 -29.55 15.23 76.46
N ILE A 1011 -28.54 14.39 76.19
CA ILE A 1011 -27.73 13.71 77.22
C ILE A 1011 -26.27 14.18 77.33
N ASP A 1012 -25.89 15.29 76.70
CA ASP A 1012 -24.58 15.94 76.84
C ASP A 1012 -23.34 15.02 76.68
N LEU A 1013 -23.41 14.06 75.74
CA LEU A 1013 -22.29 13.16 75.42
C LEU A 1013 -21.67 13.50 74.04
N PRO A 1014 -20.38 13.89 73.98
CA PRO A 1014 -19.71 14.30 72.75
C PRO A 1014 -19.20 13.14 71.88
N LYS A 1015 -19.20 11.90 72.38
CA LYS A 1015 -18.53 10.78 71.69
C LYS A 1015 -19.39 9.51 71.65
N GLN A 1016 -19.48 8.92 70.46
CA GLN A 1016 -20.26 7.73 70.17
C GLN A 1016 -19.37 6.69 69.48
N ARG A 1017 -19.55 5.42 69.85
CA ARG A 1017 -18.86 4.26 69.27
C ARG A 1017 -19.80 3.52 68.35
N GLY A 1018 -19.37 3.32 67.11
CA GLY A 1018 -20.07 2.51 66.13
C GLY A 1018 -20.15 1.04 66.54
N ARG A 1019 -21.28 0.42 66.26
CA ARG A 1019 -21.56 -0.98 66.60
C ARG A 1019 -20.92 -1.88 65.55
N SER A 1020 -20.03 -2.79 65.99
CA SER A 1020 -19.46 -3.81 65.11
C SER A 1020 -20.56 -4.65 64.48
N GLY A 1021 -20.50 -4.86 63.16
CA GLY A 1021 -21.50 -5.61 62.40
C GLY A 1021 -22.64 -4.79 61.80
N ASN A 1022 -22.84 -3.54 62.22
CA ASN A 1022 -23.81 -2.64 61.55
C ASN A 1022 -23.16 -1.96 60.33
N PRO A 1023 -23.83 -1.87 59.17
CA PRO A 1023 -23.21 -1.39 57.91
C PRO A 1023 -22.80 0.09 57.96
N VAL A 1024 -23.56 0.93 58.66
CA VAL A 1024 -23.26 2.36 58.81
C VAL A 1024 -22.32 2.63 59.97
N GLY A 1025 -22.51 1.95 61.10
CA GLY A 1025 -21.71 2.15 62.31
C GLY A 1025 -20.38 1.41 62.37
N GLY A 1026 -20.21 0.33 61.61
CA GLY A 1026 -19.10 -0.61 61.76
C GLY A 1026 -17.71 0.04 61.70
N GLY A 1027 -16.99 0.02 62.82
CA GLY A 1027 -15.58 0.46 62.89
C GLY A 1027 -15.33 1.96 63.01
N ILE A 1028 -16.35 2.82 62.91
CA ILE A 1028 -16.20 4.28 63.04
C ILE A 1028 -16.67 4.80 64.41
N ASN A 1029 -16.06 5.89 64.89
CA ASN A 1029 -16.49 6.58 66.12
C ASN A 1029 -16.84 8.03 65.76
N LEU A 1030 -18.01 8.50 66.18
CA LEU A 1030 -18.45 9.88 65.92
C LEU A 1030 -18.06 10.80 67.06
N THR A 1031 -17.56 11.98 66.73
CA THR A 1031 -17.32 13.08 67.67
C THR A 1031 -18.22 14.27 67.33
N SER A 1032 -19.06 14.64 68.29
CA SER A 1032 -19.89 15.85 68.23
C SER A 1032 -19.18 17.02 68.91
N THR A 1033 -19.08 18.13 68.19
CA THR A 1033 -18.51 19.42 68.60
C THR A 1033 -19.47 20.23 69.48
N TYR A 1034 -20.76 19.84 69.56
CA TYR A 1034 -21.78 20.51 70.37
C TYR A 1034 -22.70 19.48 71.04
N THR A 1035 -22.66 19.40 72.37
CA THR A 1035 -23.26 18.28 73.13
C THR A 1035 -24.76 18.44 73.42
N GLY A 1036 -25.26 19.68 73.46
CA GLY A 1036 -26.59 20.02 73.97
C GLY A 1036 -27.79 19.68 73.06
N TYR A 1037 -27.56 18.96 71.95
CA TYR A 1037 -28.62 18.50 71.04
C TYR A 1037 -28.68 16.99 70.86
N ASN A 1038 -27.80 16.22 71.53
CA ASN A 1038 -27.64 14.78 71.31
C ASN A 1038 -28.62 14.00 72.20
N SER A 1039 -29.71 13.47 71.64
CA SER A 1039 -30.76 12.79 72.42
C SER A 1039 -30.61 11.27 72.47
N GLU A 1040 -31.04 10.66 73.57
CA GLU A 1040 -31.06 9.21 73.74
C GLU A 1040 -32.38 8.64 73.20
N ILE A 1041 -32.25 7.62 72.33
CA ILE A 1041 -33.36 6.83 71.80
C ILE A 1041 -33.12 5.35 72.07
N ASP A 1042 -34.16 4.64 72.49
CA ASP A 1042 -34.19 3.19 72.38
C ASP A 1042 -34.67 2.83 70.97
N VAL A 1043 -34.21 1.69 70.46
CA VAL A 1043 -34.52 1.20 69.11
C VAL A 1043 -35.15 -0.17 69.26
N SER A 1044 -36.27 -0.39 68.57
CA SER A 1044 -37.00 -1.66 68.49
C SER A 1044 -36.86 -2.28 67.11
N ALA A 1045 -36.98 -3.62 67.03
CA ALA A 1045 -36.90 -4.32 65.75
C ALA A 1045 -38.07 -3.92 64.82
N PRO A 1046 -37.86 -3.80 63.50
CA PRO A 1046 -36.66 -4.17 62.74
C PRO A 1046 -35.49 -3.16 62.81
N GLY A 1047 -35.67 -2.00 63.45
CA GLY A 1047 -34.60 -1.01 63.63
C GLY A 1047 -33.40 -1.52 64.46
N GLU A 1048 -32.21 -1.07 64.06
CA GLU A 1048 -30.93 -1.40 64.68
C GLU A 1048 -30.20 -0.16 65.21
N ARG A 1049 -29.45 -0.33 66.31
CA ARG A 1049 -28.53 0.70 66.83
C ARG A 1049 -27.23 0.71 66.03
N ALA A 1050 -27.03 1.74 65.21
CA ALA A 1050 -25.77 1.92 64.48
C ALA A 1050 -24.64 2.36 65.42
N PHE A 1051 -24.94 3.17 66.44
CA PHE A 1051 -23.96 3.72 67.38
C PHE A 1051 -24.44 3.62 68.82
N THR A 1052 -23.50 3.54 69.76
CA THR A 1052 -23.73 3.55 71.21
C THR A 1052 -22.84 4.60 71.87
N TYR A 1053 -23.25 5.15 73.01
CA TYR A 1053 -22.45 6.18 73.69
C TYR A 1053 -21.21 5.60 74.38
N ILE A 1054 -20.09 6.33 74.36
CA ILE A 1054 -18.84 5.88 75.00
C ILE A 1054 -18.87 6.18 76.52
N PRO A 1055 -18.79 5.16 77.40
CA PRO A 1055 -18.79 5.39 78.84
C PRO A 1055 -17.59 6.25 79.29
N GLY A 1056 -17.87 7.29 80.08
CA GLY A 1056 -16.84 8.19 80.64
C GLY A 1056 -16.36 9.31 79.70
N GLY A 1057 -16.99 9.50 78.53
CA GLY A 1057 -16.60 10.53 77.55
C GLY A 1057 -17.21 11.93 77.74
N GLY A 1058 -18.08 12.15 78.72
CA GLY A 1058 -18.82 13.39 78.94
C GLY A 1058 -19.52 13.44 80.30
N ALA A 1059 -20.34 14.48 80.55
CA ALA A 1059 -20.91 14.78 81.87
C ALA A 1059 -22.34 14.26 82.09
N GLY A 1060 -23.06 13.87 81.04
CA GLY A 1060 -24.41 13.32 81.17
C GLY A 1060 -24.44 11.84 81.51
N GLN A 1061 -25.56 11.38 82.09
CA GLN A 1061 -25.83 9.97 82.39
C GLN A 1061 -26.85 9.40 81.41
N ILE A 1062 -26.40 8.41 80.63
CA ILE A 1062 -27.25 7.52 79.81
C ILE A 1062 -28.29 6.88 80.74
N GLN A 1063 -29.58 6.99 80.41
CA GLN A 1063 -30.66 6.49 81.28
C GLN A 1063 -31.11 5.06 80.93
N SER A 1064 -30.92 4.61 79.69
CA SER A 1064 -31.19 3.23 79.28
C SER A 1064 -29.94 2.60 78.63
N SER A 1065 -30.14 1.78 77.59
CA SER A 1065 -29.06 1.19 76.80
C SER A 1065 -28.90 1.88 75.43
N GLY A 1066 -29.62 3.00 75.23
CA GLY A 1066 -29.98 3.58 73.94
C GLY A 1066 -28.83 4.05 73.05
N ALA A 1067 -29.23 4.46 71.84
CA ALA A 1067 -28.39 5.05 70.81
C ALA A 1067 -28.73 6.53 70.59
N SER A 1068 -27.99 7.18 69.71
CA SER A 1068 -28.37 8.45 69.05
C SER A 1068 -28.57 8.27 67.55
N VAL A 1069 -28.28 7.08 67.02
CA VAL A 1069 -28.28 6.77 65.59
C VAL A 1069 -28.90 5.40 65.39
N ALA A 1070 -29.95 5.35 64.58
CA ALA A 1070 -30.64 4.11 64.22
C ALA A 1070 -30.62 3.91 62.70
N THR A 1071 -30.45 2.66 62.29
CA THR A 1071 -30.61 2.20 60.90
C THR A 1071 -31.82 1.29 60.84
N ILE A 1072 -32.73 1.54 59.91
CA ILE A 1072 -33.94 0.74 59.68
C ILE A 1072 -33.87 0.17 58.27
N GLU A 1073 -34.17 -1.11 58.12
CA GLU A 1073 -34.26 -1.80 56.83
C GLU A 1073 -35.49 -2.72 56.83
N ASP A 1074 -36.60 -2.24 56.30
CA ASP A 1074 -37.90 -2.94 56.28
C ASP A 1074 -38.70 -2.58 55.01
N GLY A 1075 -38.19 -2.99 53.84
CA GLY A 1075 -38.72 -2.62 52.52
C GLY A 1075 -38.32 -1.22 52.03
N TYR A 1076 -37.89 -0.35 52.94
CA TYR A 1076 -37.21 0.93 52.71
C TYR A 1076 -36.00 1.03 53.65
N ARG A 1077 -35.08 1.97 53.42
CA ARG A 1077 -33.96 2.24 54.33
C ARG A 1077 -34.01 3.63 54.97
N VAL A 1078 -33.89 3.70 56.30
CA VAL A 1078 -33.76 4.97 57.04
C VAL A 1078 -32.49 5.00 57.88
N LEU A 1079 -31.71 6.08 57.75
CA LEU A 1079 -30.70 6.47 58.74
C LEU A 1079 -31.21 7.65 59.56
N TYR A 1080 -31.60 7.37 60.80
CA TYR A 1080 -32.13 8.34 61.75
C TYR A 1080 -31.03 8.83 62.71
N LEU A 1081 -30.82 10.14 62.78
CA LEU A 1081 -29.80 10.79 63.62
C LEU A 1081 -30.45 11.76 64.63
N ALA A 1082 -30.40 11.41 65.92
CA ALA A 1082 -30.97 12.15 67.06
C ALA A 1082 -30.14 13.38 67.49
N GLN A 1083 -29.45 14.01 66.54
CA GLN A 1083 -28.64 15.24 66.66
C GLN A 1083 -28.56 15.89 65.26
N PRO A 1084 -28.30 17.21 65.11
CA PRO A 1084 -28.05 17.81 63.80
C PRO A 1084 -26.73 17.32 63.21
N PHE A 1085 -26.70 16.93 61.93
CA PHE A 1085 -25.46 16.46 61.29
C PHE A 1085 -24.31 17.48 61.34
N SER A 1086 -24.60 18.78 61.32
CA SER A 1086 -23.60 19.86 61.46
C SER A 1086 -22.85 19.88 62.79
N THR A 1087 -23.36 19.24 63.85
CA THR A 1087 -22.65 19.18 65.14
C THR A 1087 -21.48 18.19 65.09
N LEU A 1088 -21.46 17.25 64.15
CA LEU A 1088 -20.34 16.33 63.96
C LEU A 1088 -19.11 17.05 63.39
N ASP A 1089 -17.92 16.68 63.85
CA ASP A 1089 -16.68 17.19 63.26
C ASP A 1089 -16.49 16.74 61.79
N GLY A 1090 -15.57 17.38 61.06
CA GLY A 1090 -15.34 17.10 59.64
C GLY A 1090 -15.12 15.61 59.33
N PRO A 1091 -14.15 14.94 59.99
CA PRO A 1091 -13.91 13.50 59.81
C PRO A 1091 -15.14 12.64 60.13
N SER A 1092 -15.87 12.95 61.21
CA SER A 1092 -17.10 12.23 61.56
C SER A 1092 -18.21 12.42 60.53
N ARG A 1093 -18.33 13.60 59.92
CA ARG A 1093 -19.28 13.88 58.84
C ARG A 1093 -18.93 13.10 57.58
N SER A 1094 -17.69 13.16 57.09
CA SER A 1094 -17.28 12.44 55.88
C SER A 1094 -17.46 10.93 56.04
N ALA A 1095 -16.94 10.34 57.13
CA ALA A 1095 -17.01 8.90 57.35
C ALA A 1095 -18.46 8.39 57.56
N LEU A 1096 -19.33 9.19 58.20
CA LEU A 1096 -20.74 8.83 58.35
C LEU A 1096 -21.50 8.97 57.03
N LEU A 1097 -21.24 10.01 56.23
CA LEU A 1097 -21.97 10.26 55.00
C LEU A 1097 -21.61 9.28 53.89
N GLU A 1098 -20.33 8.95 53.73
CA GLU A 1098 -19.85 7.89 52.83
C GLU A 1098 -20.58 6.56 53.12
N ARG A 1099 -20.50 6.10 54.38
CA ARG A 1099 -21.18 4.88 54.84
C ARG A 1099 -22.70 4.94 54.75
N ALA A 1100 -23.29 6.12 54.98
CA ALA A 1100 -24.72 6.32 54.84
C ALA A 1100 -25.15 6.22 53.37
N THR A 1101 -24.40 6.82 52.44
CA THR A 1101 -24.73 6.78 51.01
C THR A 1101 -24.60 5.38 50.45
N ASP A 1102 -23.52 4.66 50.73
CA ASP A 1102 -23.32 3.29 50.24
C ASP A 1102 -24.36 2.30 50.80
N TRP A 1103 -24.87 2.54 52.01
CA TRP A 1103 -25.95 1.72 52.58
C TRP A 1103 -27.36 2.17 52.15
N LEU A 1104 -27.61 3.47 51.92
CA LEU A 1104 -28.93 3.96 51.48
C LEU A 1104 -29.17 3.73 49.98
N ILE A 1105 -28.15 3.89 49.13
CA ILE A 1105 -28.21 3.56 47.70
C ILE A 1105 -27.05 2.59 47.39
N PRO A 1106 -27.19 1.29 47.68
CA PRO A 1106 -26.16 0.30 47.38
C PRO A 1106 -26.00 0.21 45.86
N THR A 1107 -24.75 0.19 45.37
CA THR A 1107 -24.50 0.14 43.92
C THR A 1107 -24.74 -1.22 43.27
N GLU A 1108 -24.92 -2.30 44.06
CA GLU A 1108 -25.36 -3.63 43.62
C GLU A 1108 -26.01 -4.37 44.83
N PRO A 1109 -26.87 -5.39 44.63
CA PRO A 1109 -27.34 -6.24 45.72
C PRO A 1109 -26.21 -7.15 46.23
N THR A 1110 -25.79 -6.95 47.49
CA THR A 1110 -24.78 -7.81 48.13
C THR A 1110 -25.33 -9.19 48.45
N LEU A 1111 -24.83 -10.20 47.74
CA LEU A 1111 -25.12 -11.62 48.00
C LEU A 1111 -24.42 -12.06 49.31
N SER A 1112 -25.20 -12.23 50.38
CA SER A 1112 -24.69 -12.46 51.74
C SER A 1112 -24.80 -13.94 52.16
N LEU A 1113 -23.82 -14.76 51.78
CA LEU A 1113 -23.70 -16.14 52.26
C LEU A 1113 -23.22 -16.17 53.72
N THR A 1114 -24.05 -16.70 54.63
CA THR A 1114 -23.71 -16.82 56.06
C THR A 1114 -23.41 -18.28 56.42
N PRO A 1115 -22.16 -18.67 56.75
CA PRO A 1115 -21.82 -20.06 57.03
C PRO A 1115 -22.26 -20.49 58.43
N THR A 1116 -22.97 -21.62 58.53
CA THR A 1116 -23.15 -22.37 59.78
C THR A 1116 -22.60 -23.78 59.60
N ILE A 1117 -21.59 -24.16 60.37
CA ILE A 1117 -20.88 -25.45 60.21
C ILE A 1117 -21.63 -26.59 60.90
N ALA A 1118 -22.08 -27.60 60.14
CA ALA A 1118 -22.33 -28.95 60.66
C ALA A 1118 -22.40 -30.03 59.54
N GLY A 1119 -21.37 -30.87 59.43
CA GLY A 1119 -21.44 -32.17 58.71
C GLY A 1119 -20.87 -32.17 57.29
N ALA A 1120 -20.23 -33.27 56.92
CA ALA A 1120 -19.44 -33.39 55.68
C ALA A 1120 -20.26 -33.89 54.48
N THR A 1121 -20.63 -32.98 53.60
CA THR A 1121 -20.89 -33.17 52.16
C THR A 1121 -20.79 -31.79 51.50
N ASN A 1122 -20.06 -31.66 50.38
CA ASN A 1122 -19.92 -30.39 49.69
C ASN A 1122 -21.09 -30.20 48.72
N THR A 1123 -22.08 -29.42 49.12
CA THR A 1123 -23.23 -29.04 48.28
C THR A 1123 -23.27 -27.53 48.12
N ILE A 1124 -23.46 -27.04 46.89
CA ILE A 1124 -23.66 -25.61 46.61
C ILE A 1124 -25.16 -25.39 46.44
N HIS A 1125 -25.72 -24.49 47.25
CA HIS A 1125 -27.13 -24.10 47.22
C HIS A 1125 -27.25 -22.71 46.56
N LEU A 1126 -28.17 -22.56 45.61
CA LEU A 1126 -28.44 -21.29 44.93
C LEU A 1126 -29.78 -20.74 45.42
N GLU A 1127 -29.77 -19.59 46.12
CA GLU A 1127 -31.02 -18.91 46.45
C GLU A 1127 -31.66 -18.36 45.15
N ASN A 1128 -32.75 -19.02 44.74
CA ASN A 1128 -33.63 -18.75 43.57
C ASN A 1128 -33.36 -19.49 42.24
N GLY A 1129 -32.49 -20.51 42.18
CA GLY A 1129 -32.34 -21.33 40.96
C GLY A 1129 -33.62 -22.13 40.62
N GLN A 1130 -34.10 -22.05 39.38
CA GLN A 1130 -35.26 -22.83 38.92
C GLN A 1130 -34.84 -24.25 38.48
N PRO A 1131 -35.65 -25.31 38.73
CA PRO A 1131 -35.32 -26.66 38.30
C PRO A 1131 -35.13 -26.76 36.78
N GLY A 1132 -33.92 -27.18 36.35
CA GLY A 1132 -33.54 -27.27 34.94
C GLY A 1132 -32.84 -26.03 34.35
N GLU A 1133 -32.55 -24.98 35.13
CA GLU A 1133 -31.56 -23.98 34.71
C GLU A 1133 -30.16 -24.59 34.63
N ASN A 1134 -29.42 -24.20 33.59
CA ASN A 1134 -28.05 -24.63 33.33
C ASN A 1134 -27.08 -23.58 33.86
N VAL A 1135 -26.33 -23.91 34.91
CA VAL A 1135 -25.29 -23.03 35.47
C VAL A 1135 -23.93 -23.40 34.89
N LEU A 1136 -23.19 -22.39 34.43
CA LEU A 1136 -21.91 -22.56 33.76
C LEU A 1136 -20.75 -22.42 34.75
N PHE A 1137 -19.95 -23.49 34.92
CA PHE A 1137 -18.74 -23.45 35.74
C PHE A 1137 -17.47 -23.42 34.88
N LEU A 1138 -16.55 -22.53 35.27
CA LEU A 1138 -15.18 -22.44 34.75
C LEU A 1138 -14.22 -22.95 35.82
N VAL A 1139 -13.58 -24.09 35.55
CA VAL A 1139 -12.53 -24.67 36.41
C VAL A 1139 -11.20 -24.60 35.66
N GLY A 1140 -10.21 -23.94 36.28
CA GLY A 1140 -8.91 -23.67 35.67
C GLY A 1140 -7.76 -23.82 36.67
N TRP A 1141 -6.55 -24.03 36.13
CA TRP A 1141 -5.33 -24.21 36.89
C TRP A 1141 -4.39 -23.01 36.71
N ILE A 1142 -3.77 -22.53 37.79
CA ILE A 1142 -2.80 -21.43 37.77
C ILE A 1142 -1.48 -21.92 38.39
N PRO A 1143 -0.31 -21.73 37.74
CA PRO A 1143 0.97 -22.12 38.31
C PRO A 1143 1.39 -21.16 39.44
N GLY A 1144 1.20 -21.59 40.69
CA GLY A 1144 1.71 -20.89 41.88
C GLY A 1144 3.22 -21.08 42.10
N ASN A 1145 3.85 -20.10 42.76
CA ASN A 1145 5.30 -20.08 43.03
C ASN A 1145 5.83 -21.38 43.66
N LEU A 1146 6.87 -21.96 43.06
CA LEU A 1146 7.60 -23.09 43.63
C LEU A 1146 8.31 -22.69 44.95
N PRO A 1147 8.37 -23.58 45.96
CA PRO A 1147 9.13 -23.33 47.18
C PRO A 1147 10.63 -23.09 46.90
N THR A 1148 11.25 -22.23 47.69
CA THR A 1148 12.69 -21.94 47.61
C THR A 1148 13.54 -23.18 47.88
N GLY A 1149 14.07 -23.82 46.84
CA GLY A 1149 14.91 -25.01 46.95
C GLY A 1149 15.19 -25.79 45.65
N CYS A 1150 14.42 -25.58 44.58
CA CYS A 1150 14.67 -26.26 43.30
C CYS A 1150 15.90 -25.72 42.55
N PRO A 1151 16.72 -26.58 41.90
CA PRO A 1151 17.78 -26.14 40.99
C PRO A 1151 17.18 -25.44 39.76
N SER A 1152 17.85 -24.37 39.29
CA SER A 1152 17.48 -23.66 38.07
C SER A 1152 17.60 -24.56 36.84
N GLY A 1153 16.47 -25.03 36.28
CA GLY A 1153 16.47 -25.79 35.02
C GLY A 1153 15.23 -26.62 34.69
N ALA A 1154 14.35 -26.95 35.65
CA ALA A 1154 13.19 -27.81 35.39
C ALA A 1154 11.95 -27.03 34.91
N ARG A 1155 11.61 -27.13 33.62
CA ARG A 1155 10.28 -26.76 33.11
C ARG A 1155 9.35 -27.99 33.14
N ILE A 1156 8.29 -27.93 33.93
CA ILE A 1156 7.17 -28.91 33.85
C ILE A 1156 6.12 -28.33 32.92
N GLY A 1157 5.87 -28.98 31.79
CA GLY A 1157 4.81 -28.59 30.85
C GLY A 1157 3.46 -29.18 31.27
N ILE A 1158 2.57 -28.35 31.81
CA ILE A 1158 1.15 -28.68 31.97
C ILE A 1158 0.39 -28.02 30.83
N LYS A 1159 -0.22 -28.81 29.94
CA LYS A 1159 -1.18 -28.29 28.96
C LYS A 1159 -2.47 -27.90 29.69
N ASN A 1160 -3.02 -26.73 29.38
CA ASN A 1160 -4.30 -26.29 29.93
C ASN A 1160 -5.40 -27.29 29.55
N TRP A 1161 -6.06 -27.86 30.56
CA TRP A 1161 -7.37 -28.49 30.43
C TRP A 1161 -8.37 -27.59 31.14
N ILE A 1162 -9.17 -26.85 30.36
CA ILE A 1162 -10.38 -26.20 30.84
C ILE A 1162 -11.53 -27.12 30.45
N GLN A 1163 -12.26 -27.65 31.42
CA GLN A 1163 -13.53 -28.33 31.15
C GLN A 1163 -14.68 -27.37 31.44
N LEU A 1164 -15.48 -27.13 30.41
CA LEU A 1164 -16.77 -26.48 30.53
C LEU A 1164 -17.77 -27.51 31.06
N LEU A 1165 -18.22 -27.35 32.31
CA LEU A 1165 -19.22 -28.23 32.92
C LEU A 1165 -20.54 -27.47 33.00
N THR A 1166 -21.44 -27.82 32.08
CA THR A 1166 -22.85 -27.42 32.11
C THR A 1166 -23.62 -28.50 32.85
N LEU A 1167 -24.01 -28.20 34.10
CA LEU A 1167 -24.77 -29.13 34.94
C LEU A 1167 -26.16 -28.55 35.22
N PRO A 1168 -27.24 -29.32 35.00
CA PRO A 1168 -28.58 -28.88 35.35
C PRO A 1168 -28.77 -28.95 36.86
N CYS A 1169 -29.44 -27.95 37.43
CA CYS A 1169 -29.94 -28.02 38.81
C CYS A 1169 -30.91 -29.21 38.98
N ASP A 1170 -30.80 -29.91 40.12
CA ASP A 1170 -31.71 -30.98 40.47
C ASP A 1170 -33.13 -30.46 40.82
N ALA A 1171 -34.03 -31.36 41.22
CA ALA A 1171 -35.42 -31.00 41.56
C ALA A 1171 -35.56 -30.08 42.80
N ASN A 1172 -34.48 -29.84 43.54
CA ASN A 1172 -34.43 -28.98 44.72
C ASN A 1172 -33.63 -27.68 44.49
N GLY A 1173 -32.99 -27.53 43.33
CA GLY A 1173 -32.12 -26.38 43.02
C GLY A 1173 -30.63 -26.60 43.39
N GLU A 1174 -30.22 -27.83 43.67
CA GLU A 1174 -28.83 -28.17 44.02
C GLU A 1174 -28.03 -28.69 42.81
N ILE A 1175 -26.69 -28.54 42.85
CA ILE A 1175 -25.76 -29.08 41.85
C ILE A 1175 -24.69 -29.92 42.56
N GLN A 1176 -24.46 -31.15 42.06
CA GLN A 1176 -23.42 -32.06 42.56
C GLN A 1176 -22.48 -32.49 41.43
N PHE A 1177 -21.18 -32.55 41.71
CA PHE A 1177 -20.16 -33.08 40.79
C PHE A 1177 -18.96 -33.66 41.56
N ASP A 1178 -18.39 -34.74 41.02
CA ASP A 1178 -17.14 -35.35 41.50
C ASP A 1178 -15.99 -34.97 40.54
N VAL A 1179 -14.80 -34.69 41.10
CA VAL A 1179 -13.58 -34.40 40.33
C VAL A 1179 -12.51 -35.43 40.66
N ASP A 1180 -12.22 -36.32 39.73
CA ASP A 1180 -11.23 -37.39 39.89
C ASP A 1180 -9.81 -36.85 39.58
N VAL A 1181 -8.95 -36.73 40.60
CA VAL A 1181 -7.62 -36.10 40.47
C VAL A 1181 -6.51 -37.16 40.34
N PRO A 1182 -5.73 -37.19 39.24
CA PRO A 1182 -4.63 -38.13 39.07
C PRO A 1182 -3.51 -37.93 40.11
N PRO A 1183 -2.85 -39.01 40.60
CA PRO A 1183 -1.84 -38.93 41.67
C PRO A 1183 -0.61 -38.03 41.40
N VAL A 1184 -0.39 -37.63 40.15
CA VAL A 1184 0.77 -36.84 39.72
C VAL A 1184 0.65 -35.36 40.14
N PHE A 1185 -0.54 -34.90 40.55
CA PHE A 1185 -0.81 -33.50 40.93
C PHE A 1185 -0.91 -33.26 42.44
N ALA A 1186 -0.46 -34.21 43.27
CA ALA A 1186 -0.45 -34.06 44.73
C ALA A 1186 0.46 -32.90 45.17
N GLY A 1187 -0.10 -31.95 45.93
CA GLY A 1187 0.63 -30.81 46.50
C GLY A 1187 0.43 -29.45 45.81
N LEU A 1188 -0.48 -29.34 44.84
CA LEU A 1188 -0.85 -28.07 44.21
C LEU A 1188 -2.16 -27.48 44.78
N THR A 1189 -2.41 -26.21 44.50
CA THR A 1189 -3.51 -25.40 45.06
C THR A 1189 -4.60 -25.14 44.02
N PHE A 1190 -5.88 -25.24 44.42
CA PHE A 1190 -7.04 -25.04 43.55
C PHE A 1190 -7.70 -23.66 43.78
N LEU A 1191 -8.33 -23.13 42.74
CA LEU A 1191 -9.08 -21.87 42.76
C LEU A 1191 -10.39 -21.99 42.00
N ILE A 1192 -11.47 -21.52 42.62
CA ILE A 1192 -12.72 -21.09 41.97
C ILE A 1192 -12.87 -19.62 42.35
N GLN A 1193 -13.31 -18.76 41.42
CA GLN A 1193 -13.31 -17.31 41.62
C GLN A 1193 -14.13 -16.92 42.87
N GLY A 1194 -13.43 -16.41 43.90
CA GLY A 1194 -14.04 -15.96 45.15
C GLY A 1194 -13.23 -16.25 46.42
N ALA A 1195 -12.49 -17.36 46.50
CA ALA A 1195 -11.71 -17.71 47.70
C ALA A 1195 -10.46 -18.58 47.41
N MET A 1196 -9.40 -18.41 48.21
CA MET A 1196 -8.27 -19.35 48.23
C MET A 1196 -8.62 -20.59 49.06
N LEU A 1197 -8.42 -21.78 48.50
CA LEU A 1197 -8.44 -23.05 49.24
C LEU A 1197 -7.00 -23.54 49.47
N GLY A 1198 -6.74 -24.17 50.62
CA GLY A 1198 -5.38 -24.55 51.05
C GLY A 1198 -4.74 -25.72 50.28
N THR A 1199 -3.50 -26.05 50.65
CA THR A 1199 -2.69 -27.13 50.03
C THR A 1199 -3.15 -28.54 50.40
N CYS A 1200 -3.16 -29.46 49.43
CA CYS A 1200 -3.50 -30.88 49.63
C CYS A 1200 -2.52 -31.66 50.52
N ASP A 1201 -3.08 -32.50 51.40
CA ASP A 1201 -2.41 -33.66 52.01
C ASP A 1201 -2.43 -34.87 51.03
N THR A 1202 -1.54 -35.82 51.27
CA THR A 1202 -1.39 -37.15 50.65
C THR A 1202 -2.64 -38.06 50.62
N THR A 1203 -3.79 -37.61 51.13
CA THR A 1203 -5.06 -38.36 51.18
C THR A 1203 -6.16 -37.83 50.24
N ASN A 1204 -5.82 -37.00 49.24
CA ASN A 1204 -6.76 -36.43 48.26
C ASN A 1204 -7.97 -35.70 48.90
N THR A 1205 -7.76 -35.03 50.04
CA THR A 1205 -8.84 -34.36 50.79
C THR A 1205 -8.46 -32.90 51.07
N VAL A 1206 -9.24 -31.96 50.54
CA VAL A 1206 -9.04 -30.51 50.76
C VAL A 1206 -9.83 -30.09 51.99
N THR A 1207 -9.16 -29.44 52.95
CA THR A 1207 -9.80 -28.85 54.13
C THR A 1207 -9.53 -27.35 54.16
N ALA A 1208 -10.58 -26.54 54.25
CA ALA A 1208 -10.49 -25.09 54.39
C ALA A 1208 -11.21 -24.62 55.66
N ALA A 1209 -10.65 -23.60 56.30
CA ALA A 1209 -11.34 -22.78 57.28
C ALA A 1209 -11.54 -21.38 56.65
N PHE A 1210 -12.76 -20.85 56.76
CA PHE A 1210 -13.14 -19.51 56.32
C PHE A 1210 -12.89 -18.48 57.45
#